data_AF-A0A231RPE0-F1
#
_entry.id   AF-A0A231RPE0-F1
#
_cell.length_a   1.000
_cell.length_b   1.000
_cell.length_c   1.000
_cell.angle_alpha   90.00
_cell.angle_beta   90.00
_cell.angle_gamma   90.00
#
_symmetry.space_group_name_H-M   'P 1'
#
loop_
_entity.id
_entity.type
_entity.pdbx_description
1 polymer ?
#
loop_
_entity_poly.entity_id
_entity_poly.type
_entity_poly.pdbx_seq_one_letter_code
_entity_poly.pdbx_strand_id
1 'polypeptide(L)'
;MAEWACRGGDPQKRLRRRGGKKEGKWRRGQTESNLRQTKGWMMMTKLREKPASAKRLRRAGLWLALLLLLPAFPAPTAFAATIDVVSFGANGSDSNDDAAAIQSAIDAASSGDTVYFPPGTYYLSANLQAKSGIKLIGQSRDASILKYTGSSGGAILSLNNTTNVEVAHLTIDANNSASPSAGIWGEPGGGHYIHHNRIKDLAKSDGFAPFGILMSASSNVVITDNEFSNIGVNSMWGGAIRVGWGSDAPVIERNTIADTGRGGIFVNDGVDGAIVRNNVITGSGHHSEGLGIELHTDVNHSLVEDNQVDHWLSVVRSEYNAIRRNTIHTTANTVKGIGLEIMSNHSVTSDNLVDGGQQVGMQQSPGTGYQLWNYNTIRNIVMWGMQLQGEGTGEIEQFQYFYKNTIEDGPIGHPAAAYPGYDGNAIRIHGNTRNIVFDGNIVRNNGRKAIEITGAAGTDRISFINNTITGNGGPSIDQYPSSAADLEWSNNTVSGNGTDTQLTSRGFADPKPTASFSAPLSVQLGQPVTFTNSSTDNGTIVENLWDFGEGVPVTTVSPTYTYEKAGTYRITLVVWDDTGRANIQERSILVYEGPPDTEAPTAPTNLASPSKSNVTVDLSWTASTDNVGVAGYDVYRGGTLIGSTTGANATTFTATGLTPSTSYSFTVKAKDAAGNESAASNTLNVTTDAGDTQPPTAPANLTNTAKTDTSVSLAWTASSDNVGVTGYDVYNGASIAGSTSGAGATTITLTGLSPNTSYTFTVKAKDAANNVSAASAPLTVTTNPAANWVHCAGENNPCNFTGTKEVRYGANGIYAYGTFTNTVMCSNHGFGGDPVPGYYKTCDVNLASEGGGGGDTQAPTAPTGLTSTGKTSSSASLSWTASTDNVGVTGYDVYNGGSLAGSTGGATSITIGGLSANTAYTFTVKAKDAANNVSAASSAVTVTTDPSGGGGEPSETGTIVREYWTGISGPTVASIPLGTAPTGTSVLTSFEAPSNWGDHYGTRIRGYIVPTVTGTYQFAIAGDNNTQLWLSTDDSPANKSKIGEVVDWTNEREWNRTSSQQSGSIALTANQRYYVEILHKEESGGDHLAVGWKVPGSSSFSVIDGANLAPY
;
A
#
# COMPACT_ATOMS: atom_id res chain seq x y z
N MET A 1 -12.05 13.08 -21.17
CA MET A 1 -12.81 13.37 -22.41
C MET A 1 -14.26 13.02 -22.13
N ALA A 2 -15.16 14.00 -21.99
CA ALA A 2 -16.56 13.74 -21.63
C ALA A 2 -17.52 14.87 -22.04
N GLU A 3 -17.46 15.35 -23.28
CA GLU A 3 -18.52 16.22 -23.84
C GLU A 3 -19.30 15.47 -24.93
N TRP A 4 -20.63 15.34 -24.79
CA TRP A 4 -21.61 15.66 -25.83
C TRP A 4 -23.05 15.29 -25.44
N ALA A 5 -23.90 16.30 -25.20
CA ALA A 5 -25.35 16.15 -25.15
C ALA A 5 -26.14 17.44 -25.47
N CYS A 6 -25.79 18.19 -26.53
CA CYS A 6 -26.64 19.31 -26.99
C CYS A 6 -26.43 19.79 -28.44
N ARG A 7 -27.15 19.18 -29.41
CA ARG A 7 -27.82 19.79 -30.59
C ARG A 7 -28.32 18.69 -31.54
N GLY A 8 -29.58 18.78 -31.98
CA GLY A 8 -30.20 17.78 -32.87
C GLY A 8 -29.90 17.98 -34.36
N GLY A 9 -29.98 16.90 -35.13
CA GLY A 9 -29.88 16.89 -36.61
C GLY A 9 -30.43 15.59 -37.20
N ASP A 10 -31.32 15.71 -38.20
CA ASP A 10 -32.09 14.60 -38.79
C ASP A 10 -31.25 13.66 -39.69
N PRO A 11 -31.44 12.32 -39.69
CA PRO A 11 -30.46 11.39 -40.25
C PRO A 11 -30.81 10.86 -41.66
N GLN A 12 -29.83 10.81 -42.57
CA GLN A 12 -29.92 9.88 -43.71
C GLN A 12 -28.60 9.57 -44.44
N LYS A 13 -28.54 8.34 -44.98
CA LYS A 13 -27.63 7.80 -46.03
C LYS A 13 -26.20 7.40 -45.56
N ARG A 14 -25.88 6.10 -45.46
CA ARG A 14 -25.44 5.12 -46.53
C ARG A 14 -23.89 5.17 -46.72
N LEU A 15 -23.12 4.08 -46.92
CA LEU A 15 -23.38 2.63 -47.19
C LEU A 15 -22.11 1.74 -46.97
N ARG A 16 -22.31 0.49 -46.50
CA ARG A 16 -21.47 -0.74 -46.74
C ARG A 16 -20.07 -0.77 -46.08
N ARG A 17 -19.45 -1.94 -45.81
CA ARG A 17 -19.60 -3.31 -46.39
C ARG A 17 -19.38 -4.45 -45.36
N ARG A 18 -19.76 -5.69 -45.71
CA ARG A 18 -19.53 -6.96 -44.94
C ARG A 18 -18.03 -7.32 -44.90
N GLY A 19 -17.49 -8.15 -44.00
CA GLY A 19 -18.05 -8.95 -42.88
C GLY A 19 -17.66 -10.45 -42.96
N GLY A 20 -17.48 -11.16 -41.82
CA GLY A 20 -17.21 -12.61 -41.79
C GLY A 20 -17.01 -13.22 -40.39
N LYS A 21 -17.56 -14.42 -40.13
CA LYS A 21 -17.42 -15.22 -38.89
C LYS A 21 -16.38 -16.34 -39.03
N LYS A 22 -15.83 -16.83 -37.91
CA LYS A 22 -15.74 -18.29 -37.60
C LYS A 22 -15.57 -18.58 -36.11
N GLU A 23 -15.68 -19.85 -35.73
CA GLU A 23 -15.89 -20.36 -34.36
C GLU A 23 -14.74 -21.29 -33.90
N GLY A 24 -14.59 -21.53 -32.59
CA GLY A 24 -13.73 -22.59 -32.05
C GLY A 24 -13.70 -22.68 -30.51
N LYS A 25 -14.25 -23.77 -29.95
CA LYS A 25 -14.18 -24.12 -28.50
C LYS A 25 -13.06 -25.15 -28.24
N TRP A 26 -12.57 -25.26 -26.99
CA TRP A 26 -12.14 -26.53 -26.37
C TRP A 26 -12.27 -26.51 -24.82
N ARG A 27 -12.00 -27.62 -24.11
CA ARG A 27 -12.36 -27.90 -22.70
C ARG A 27 -11.34 -28.77 -21.93
N ARG A 28 -11.15 -28.46 -20.63
CA ARG A 28 -10.92 -29.30 -19.39
C ARG A 28 -10.03 -30.57 -19.38
N GLY A 29 -9.26 -30.71 -18.27
CA GLY A 29 -8.72 -31.95 -17.64
C GLY A 29 -7.36 -31.67 -16.94
N GLN A 30 -7.14 -31.80 -15.62
CA GLN A 30 -7.09 -32.97 -14.70
C GLN A 30 -5.97 -34.00 -15.05
N THR A 31 -5.16 -34.57 -14.13
CA THR A 31 -5.10 -34.56 -12.63
C THR A 31 -3.76 -35.13 -12.08
N GLU A 32 -3.35 -34.70 -10.86
CA GLU A 32 -2.70 -35.45 -9.74
C GLU A 32 -1.45 -36.38 -9.87
N SER A 33 -0.41 -36.03 -9.09
CA SER A 33 0.20 -36.82 -7.96
C SER A 33 1.51 -37.66 -8.05
N ASN A 34 2.25 -37.58 -6.92
CA ASN A 34 2.93 -38.64 -6.13
C ASN A 34 4.30 -39.31 -6.49
N LEU A 35 5.30 -38.94 -5.67
CA LEU A 35 6.12 -39.81 -4.76
C LEU A 35 7.27 -40.75 -5.25
N ARG A 36 8.42 -40.58 -4.56
CA ARG A 36 9.32 -41.58 -3.90
C ARG A 36 10.44 -42.34 -4.67
N GLN A 37 11.65 -42.21 -4.11
CA GLN A 37 12.61 -43.28 -3.67
C GLN A 37 13.12 -44.32 -4.71
N THR A 38 14.41 -44.72 -4.79
CA THR A 38 15.35 -45.15 -3.72
C THR A 38 16.76 -45.54 -4.25
N LYS A 39 17.80 -45.44 -3.39
CA LYS A 39 18.97 -46.35 -3.16
C LYS A 39 19.87 -46.90 -4.32
N GLY A 40 21.19 -46.85 -4.07
CA GLY A 40 22.21 -47.82 -4.53
C GLY A 40 23.63 -47.25 -4.33
N TRP A 41 24.42 -47.67 -3.33
CA TRP A 41 25.46 -48.72 -3.37
C TRP A 41 26.63 -48.37 -4.34
N MET A 42 27.92 -48.59 -4.03
CA MET A 42 28.49 -49.81 -3.43
C MET A 42 29.96 -49.65 -2.91
N MET A 43 30.23 -50.00 -1.65
CA MET A 43 31.45 -50.70 -1.11
C MET A 43 32.88 -50.13 -1.37
N MET A 44 34.01 -50.59 -0.77
CA MET A 44 34.31 -51.87 -0.08
C MET A 44 35.51 -51.82 0.92
N THR A 45 35.33 -52.24 2.19
CA THR A 45 36.32 -52.97 3.10
C THR A 45 37.70 -52.33 3.46
N LYS A 46 38.50 -52.70 4.50
CA LYS A 46 38.60 -53.68 5.65
C LYS A 46 39.75 -53.14 6.59
N LEU A 47 40.18 -53.61 7.78
CA LEU A 47 39.99 -54.72 8.78
C LEU A 47 39.91 -54.06 10.22
N ARG A 48 39.53 -54.67 11.36
CA ARG A 48 40.18 -55.65 12.30
C ARG A 48 41.62 -55.30 12.75
N GLU A 49 42.03 -55.45 14.03
CA GLU A 49 41.52 -56.33 15.13
C GLU A 49 41.70 -55.79 16.59
N LYS A 50 41.56 -56.63 17.64
CA LYS A 50 41.47 -56.35 19.11
C LYS A 50 41.92 -57.61 19.91
N PRO A 51 41.92 -57.70 21.28
CA PRO A 51 42.29 -56.78 22.38
C PRO A 51 43.09 -57.46 23.55
N ALA A 52 43.55 -56.73 24.60
CA ALA A 52 43.77 -57.23 25.99
C ALA A 52 44.13 -56.07 26.97
N SER A 53 43.41 -55.76 28.07
CA SER A 53 43.41 -56.37 29.43
C SER A 53 44.46 -55.77 30.41
N ALA A 54 44.24 -55.51 31.72
CA ALA A 54 43.06 -55.64 32.59
C ALA A 54 43.23 -54.99 34.00
N LYS A 55 42.10 -54.73 34.71
CA LYS A 55 41.92 -54.63 36.21
C LYS A 55 42.60 -53.40 36.88
N ARG A 56 42.14 -52.83 38.02
CA ARG A 56 41.10 -53.03 39.10
C ARG A 56 41.00 -51.65 39.82
N LEU A 57 40.04 -51.18 40.63
CA LEU A 57 38.63 -51.45 41.08
C LEU A 57 38.23 -50.17 41.90
N ARG A 58 37.00 -49.73 42.20
CA ARG A 58 35.67 -50.34 42.46
C ARG A 58 34.51 -49.35 42.12
N ARG A 59 33.31 -49.93 41.90
CA ARG A 59 31.93 -49.56 42.37
C ARG A 59 31.55 -48.10 42.73
N ALA A 60 30.32 -47.63 42.43
CA ALA A 60 29.23 -48.15 41.58
C ALA A 60 28.12 -47.09 41.39
N GLY A 61 27.40 -47.14 40.26
CA GLY A 61 26.19 -46.35 39.98
C GLY A 61 25.93 -46.26 38.47
N LEU A 62 24.72 -46.57 38.01
CA LEU A 62 24.28 -46.37 36.62
C LEU A 62 23.59 -45.01 36.50
N TRP A 63 23.80 -44.30 35.38
CA TRP A 63 22.74 -43.95 34.42
C TRP A 63 23.38 -43.39 33.11
N LEU A 64 22.56 -42.90 32.18
CA LEU A 64 22.89 -42.75 30.76
C LEU A 64 23.41 -41.33 30.39
N ALA A 65 23.70 -41.13 29.11
CA ALA A 65 24.36 -39.94 28.55
C ALA A 65 23.47 -38.68 28.47
N LEU A 66 24.09 -37.59 27.96
CA LEU A 66 23.52 -36.33 27.43
C LEU A 66 23.56 -35.08 28.34
N LEU A 67 24.67 -34.35 28.25
CA LEU A 67 24.79 -32.90 28.48
C LEU A 67 25.71 -32.34 27.37
N LEU A 68 25.50 -31.18 26.75
CA LEU A 68 24.30 -30.34 26.64
C LEU A 68 24.45 -29.54 25.32
N LEU A 69 23.57 -29.75 24.33
CA LEU A 69 23.38 -28.74 23.28
C LEU A 69 22.34 -27.76 23.82
N LEU A 70 22.79 -26.53 24.11
CA LEU A 70 21.88 -25.39 24.28
C LEU A 70 21.74 -24.70 22.92
N PRO A 71 20.54 -24.28 22.51
CA PRO A 71 20.36 -23.53 21.27
C PRO A 71 21.02 -22.15 21.41
N ALA A 72 21.70 -21.70 20.36
CA ALA A 72 22.11 -20.30 20.26
C ALA A 72 20.85 -19.47 19.98
N PHE A 73 20.51 -18.55 20.88
CA PHE A 73 19.43 -17.59 20.67
C PHE A 73 19.80 -16.63 19.52
N PRO A 74 18.84 -16.22 18.67
CA PRO A 74 19.08 -15.15 17.71
C PRO A 74 19.40 -13.84 18.45
N ALA A 75 20.30 -13.04 17.89
CA ALA A 75 20.59 -11.69 18.39
C ALA A 75 19.43 -10.73 18.03
N PRO A 76 19.17 -9.70 18.85
CA PRO A 76 18.08 -8.75 18.60
C PRO A 76 18.34 -7.87 17.38
N THR A 77 17.26 -7.21 16.97
CA THR A 77 17.21 -6.14 15.97
C THR A 77 18.12 -4.96 16.32
N ALA A 78 18.48 -4.17 15.32
CA ALA A 78 19.02 -2.83 15.54
C ALA A 78 17.85 -1.86 15.74
N PHE A 79 17.92 -1.01 16.77
CA PHE A 79 16.96 0.05 16.99
C PHE A 79 16.97 1.07 15.85
N ALA A 80 15.81 1.64 15.55
CA ALA A 80 15.66 2.80 14.69
C ALA A 80 16.49 3.99 15.22
N ALA A 81 17.33 4.58 14.36
CA ALA A 81 18.03 5.81 14.65
C ALA A 81 17.15 7.04 14.41
N THR A 82 17.46 8.15 15.08
CA THR A 82 16.97 9.48 14.69
C THR A 82 18.10 10.27 14.05
N ILE A 83 17.85 10.79 12.85
CA ILE A 83 18.82 11.43 11.97
C ILE A 83 18.37 12.86 11.72
N ASP A 84 18.95 13.79 12.48
CA ASP A 84 18.64 15.22 12.34
C ASP A 84 19.28 15.79 11.06
N VAL A 85 18.46 16.41 10.20
CA VAL A 85 18.90 17.04 8.95
C VAL A 85 19.98 18.11 9.14
N VAL A 86 20.05 18.78 10.29
CA VAL A 86 21.10 19.79 10.54
C VAL A 86 22.48 19.16 10.68
N SER A 87 22.55 17.86 11.02
CA SER A 87 23.80 17.08 11.03
C SER A 87 24.40 16.89 9.64
N PHE A 88 23.59 17.08 8.59
CA PHE A 88 23.99 17.00 7.18
C PHE A 88 24.16 18.40 6.55
N GLY A 89 24.01 19.46 7.34
CA GLY A 89 24.23 20.85 6.93
C GLY A 89 22.98 21.63 6.55
N ALA A 90 21.78 21.08 6.73
CA ALA A 90 20.53 21.84 6.52
C ALA A 90 20.35 22.90 7.62
N ASN A 91 19.87 24.10 7.29
CA ASN A 91 19.72 25.21 8.23
C ASN A 91 18.40 25.97 8.03
N GLY A 92 17.32 25.48 8.65
CA GLY A 92 16.02 26.15 8.67
C GLY A 92 15.95 27.50 9.40
N SER A 93 17.10 28.11 9.75
CA SER A 93 17.18 29.48 10.29
C SER A 93 17.67 30.53 9.29
N ASP A 94 18.06 30.14 8.07
CA ASP A 94 18.46 31.09 7.02
C ASP A 94 17.57 31.03 5.75
N SER A 95 18.15 31.13 4.55
CA SER A 95 17.43 31.06 3.27
C SER A 95 18.29 30.44 2.15
N ASN A 96 19.25 29.59 2.50
CA ASN A 96 20.08 28.81 1.58
C ASN A 96 19.32 27.54 1.14
N ASP A 97 19.82 26.85 0.10
CA ASP A 97 19.21 25.60 -0.37
C ASP A 97 19.64 24.40 0.49
N ASP A 98 18.66 23.76 1.12
CA ASP A 98 18.81 22.62 2.01
C ASP A 98 18.62 21.27 1.29
N ALA A 99 18.12 21.26 0.05
CA ALA A 99 17.65 20.04 -0.61
C ALA A 99 18.71 18.93 -0.66
N ALA A 100 19.97 19.28 -0.94
CA ALA A 100 21.08 18.32 -0.97
C ALA A 100 21.46 17.78 0.43
N ALA A 101 21.35 18.60 1.48
CA ALA A 101 21.62 18.20 2.86
C ALA A 101 20.52 17.28 3.40
N ILE A 102 19.26 17.63 3.15
CA ILE A 102 18.09 16.83 3.52
C ILE A 102 18.08 15.50 2.76
N GLN A 103 18.35 15.49 1.45
CA GLN A 103 18.49 14.24 0.70
C GLN A 103 19.65 13.39 1.23
N SER A 104 20.77 13.99 1.65
CA SER A 104 21.88 13.24 2.26
C SER A 104 21.50 12.59 3.60
N ALA A 105 20.65 13.24 4.41
CA ALA A 105 20.10 12.66 5.64
C ALA A 105 19.14 11.49 5.34
N ILE A 106 18.29 11.63 4.31
CA ILE A 106 17.41 10.55 3.83
C ILE A 106 18.24 9.38 3.28
N ASP A 107 19.26 9.65 2.47
CA ASP A 107 20.15 8.65 1.88
C ASP A 107 20.93 7.87 2.96
N ALA A 108 21.22 8.48 4.10
CA ALA A 108 21.80 7.84 5.28
C ALA A 108 20.82 6.95 6.07
N ALA A 109 19.51 7.25 6.04
CA ALA A 109 18.49 6.55 6.84
C ALA A 109 18.24 5.10 6.41
N SER A 110 18.20 4.18 7.37
CA SER A 110 17.84 2.77 7.19
C SER A 110 16.34 2.55 7.45
N SER A 111 15.78 1.43 6.98
CA SER A 111 14.41 1.03 7.31
C SER A 111 14.23 0.94 8.84
N GLY A 112 13.28 1.69 9.38
CA GLY A 112 13.05 1.93 10.80
C GLY A 112 13.40 3.37 11.23
N ASP A 113 14.44 3.96 10.64
CA ASP A 113 15.01 5.24 11.08
C ASP A 113 14.07 6.43 10.83
N THR A 114 14.18 7.43 11.69
CA THR A 114 13.48 8.73 11.57
C THR A 114 14.43 9.80 11.08
N VAL A 115 14.20 10.36 9.89
CA VAL A 115 14.78 11.64 9.49
C VAL A 115 13.98 12.74 10.18
N TYR A 116 14.64 13.49 11.05
CA TYR A 116 14.02 14.50 11.90
C TYR A 116 14.33 15.91 11.39
N PHE A 117 13.29 16.76 11.37
CA PHE A 117 13.35 18.15 10.96
C PHE A 117 13.05 19.06 12.17
N PRO A 118 14.06 19.66 12.81
CA PRO A 118 13.88 20.68 13.84
C PRO A 118 12.99 21.87 13.40
N PRO A 119 12.58 22.75 14.33
CA PRO A 119 11.91 24.00 13.99
C PRO A 119 12.73 24.87 13.03
N GLY A 120 12.12 25.28 11.91
CA GLY A 120 12.77 26.08 10.87
C GLY A 120 12.04 26.07 9.54
N THR A 121 12.44 26.96 8.64
CA THR A 121 12.03 26.97 7.22
C THR A 121 13.20 26.53 6.36
N TYR A 122 13.14 25.30 5.87
CA TYR A 122 14.15 24.71 5.00
C TYR A 122 13.77 24.96 3.53
N TYR A 123 14.68 25.49 2.72
CA TYR A 123 14.38 25.86 1.34
C TYR A 123 14.85 24.78 0.37
N LEU A 124 14.00 24.43 -0.60
CA LEU A 124 14.22 23.29 -1.49
C LEU A 124 14.30 23.72 -2.96
N SER A 125 15.52 23.79 -3.51
CA SER A 125 15.74 24.04 -4.95
C SER A 125 15.45 22.80 -5.83
N ALA A 126 15.43 21.62 -5.21
CA ALA A 126 15.18 20.33 -5.83
C ALA A 126 14.15 19.52 -5.03
N ASN A 127 13.62 18.49 -5.67
CA ASN A 127 12.65 17.57 -5.08
C ASN A 127 13.37 16.52 -4.22
N LEU A 128 12.72 16.03 -3.16
CA LEU A 128 13.23 14.98 -2.27
C LEU A 128 12.68 13.61 -2.67
N GLN A 129 13.47 12.54 -2.47
CA GLN A 129 13.08 11.15 -2.70
C GLN A 129 13.28 10.33 -1.43
N ALA A 130 12.19 9.77 -0.90
CA ALA A 130 12.19 8.89 0.27
C ALA A 130 12.73 7.48 -0.05
N LYS A 131 12.90 6.68 1.01
CA LYS A 131 13.31 5.27 0.97
C LYS A 131 12.34 4.44 1.81
N SER A 132 12.15 3.17 1.48
CA SER A 132 11.20 2.30 2.20
C SER A 132 11.54 2.17 3.69
N GLY A 133 10.49 2.15 4.52
CA GLY A 133 10.58 1.89 5.96
C GLY A 133 11.04 3.05 6.82
N ILE A 134 11.36 4.22 6.26
CA ILE A 134 11.81 5.39 7.03
C ILE A 134 10.63 6.26 7.50
N LYS A 135 10.86 7.07 8.53
CA LYS A 135 9.97 8.15 8.94
C LYS A 135 10.56 9.51 8.56
N LEU A 136 9.73 10.46 8.12
CA LEU A 136 10.09 11.84 7.81
C LEU A 136 9.26 12.76 8.71
N ILE A 137 9.85 13.21 9.83
CA ILE A 137 9.11 13.75 10.98
C ILE A 137 9.59 15.16 11.35
N GLY A 138 8.68 16.14 11.31
CA GLY A 138 8.92 17.47 11.87
C GLY A 138 8.63 17.58 13.37
N GLN A 139 9.07 18.65 14.01
CA GLN A 139 8.74 18.95 15.41
C GLN A 139 7.24 19.26 15.59
N SER A 140 6.66 20.01 14.65
CA SER A 140 5.22 20.20 14.48
C SER A 140 4.96 20.83 13.11
N ARG A 141 3.74 20.68 12.56
CA ARG A 141 3.40 21.27 11.25
C ARG A 141 3.54 22.79 11.22
N ASP A 142 3.42 23.45 12.37
CA ASP A 142 3.57 24.90 12.52
C ASP A 142 5.04 25.34 12.74
N ALA A 143 5.94 24.42 13.05
CA ALA A 143 7.35 24.69 13.36
C ALA A 143 8.32 24.27 12.25
N SER A 144 8.07 23.13 11.58
CA SER A 144 9.00 22.52 10.62
C SER A 144 8.45 22.64 9.20
N ILE A 145 9.01 23.57 8.42
CA ILE A 145 8.50 23.99 7.11
C ILE A 145 9.49 23.60 6.01
N LEU A 146 9.05 22.75 5.06
CA LEU A 146 9.74 22.48 3.80
C LEU A 146 9.19 23.42 2.73
N LYS A 147 10.01 24.37 2.26
CA LYS A 147 9.57 25.48 1.39
C LYS A 147 10.21 25.41 0.01
N TYR A 148 9.40 25.19 -1.02
CA TYR A 148 9.89 24.99 -2.38
C TYR A 148 10.37 26.30 -3.03
N THR A 149 11.55 26.24 -3.63
CA THR A 149 12.16 27.30 -4.46
C THR A 149 12.65 26.80 -5.82
N GLY A 150 12.55 25.49 -6.06
CA GLY A 150 12.90 24.86 -7.32
C GLY A 150 11.97 25.20 -8.49
N SER A 151 12.39 24.77 -9.67
CA SER A 151 11.63 24.91 -10.92
C SER A 151 11.19 23.56 -11.53
N SER A 152 11.44 22.44 -10.85
CA SER A 152 11.23 21.08 -11.37
C SER A 152 9.77 20.63 -11.26
N GLY A 153 9.32 19.81 -12.23
CA GLY A 153 8.05 19.10 -12.13
C GLY A 153 8.11 17.92 -11.15
N GLY A 154 6.99 17.20 -10.99
CA GLY A 154 6.91 16.07 -10.05
C GLY A 154 6.47 16.50 -8.64
N ALA A 155 6.72 15.66 -7.64
CA ALA A 155 6.37 15.98 -6.25
C ALA A 155 7.51 16.68 -5.50
N ILE A 156 7.19 17.54 -4.53
CA ILE A 156 8.18 18.11 -3.60
C ILE A 156 8.82 16.98 -2.77
N LEU A 157 8.01 16.00 -2.36
CA LEU A 157 8.45 14.76 -1.72
C LEU A 157 7.92 13.54 -2.51
N SER A 158 8.83 12.74 -3.07
CA SER A 158 8.54 11.51 -3.78
C SER A 158 8.68 10.29 -2.85
N LEU A 159 7.63 9.46 -2.81
CA LEU A 159 7.57 8.13 -2.23
C LEU A 159 7.62 7.04 -3.32
N ASN A 160 7.90 7.41 -4.57
CA ASN A 160 7.83 6.49 -5.71
C ASN A 160 8.80 5.30 -5.57
N ASN A 161 8.31 4.09 -5.82
CA ASN A 161 9.01 2.82 -5.62
C ASN A 161 9.41 2.54 -4.16
N THR A 162 8.66 3.06 -3.18
CA THR A 162 8.92 2.80 -1.74
C THR A 162 7.72 2.15 -1.05
N THR A 163 7.92 1.63 0.16
CA THR A 163 6.86 1.09 1.02
C THR A 163 7.08 1.49 2.47
N ASN A 164 6.04 1.47 3.29
CA ASN A 164 6.11 1.68 4.74
C ASN A 164 6.80 3.00 5.14
N VAL A 165 6.53 4.09 4.42
CA VAL A 165 7.10 5.42 4.72
C VAL A 165 6.11 6.24 5.54
N GLU A 166 6.55 6.73 6.68
CA GLU A 166 5.79 7.67 7.51
C GLU A 166 6.19 9.11 7.17
N VAL A 167 5.23 10.01 7.00
CA VAL A 167 5.47 11.44 6.75
C VAL A 167 4.56 12.25 7.66
N ALA A 168 5.13 12.95 8.64
CA ALA A 168 4.31 13.63 9.64
C ALA A 168 4.89 14.93 10.19
N HIS A 169 3.99 15.75 10.72
CA HIS A 169 4.30 16.96 11.47
C HIS A 169 5.14 17.98 10.68
N LEU A 170 4.99 18.04 9.35
CA LEU A 170 5.65 19.00 8.46
C LEU A 170 4.63 19.95 7.82
N THR A 171 5.02 21.21 7.60
CA THR A 171 4.42 22.00 6.50
C THR A 171 5.19 21.70 5.21
N ILE A 172 4.50 21.35 4.13
CA ILE A 172 5.01 21.31 2.77
C ILE A 172 4.45 22.52 2.02
N ASP A 173 5.26 23.57 1.91
CA ASP A 173 4.92 24.85 1.32
C ASP A 173 5.46 24.94 -0.11
N ALA A 174 4.59 24.78 -1.10
CA ALA A 174 4.96 24.91 -2.51
C ALA A 174 5.18 26.38 -2.95
N ASN A 175 5.01 27.35 -2.04
CA ASN A 175 5.45 28.73 -2.18
C ASN A 175 4.86 29.47 -3.39
N ASN A 176 3.62 29.12 -3.77
CA ASN A 176 2.94 29.60 -4.98
C ASN A 176 3.67 29.23 -6.28
N SER A 177 4.43 28.14 -6.29
CA SER A 177 5.09 27.62 -7.50
C SER A 177 4.11 26.89 -8.41
N ALA A 178 4.25 27.12 -9.72
CA ALA A 178 3.51 26.41 -10.77
C ALA A 178 4.29 25.20 -11.34
N SER A 179 5.48 24.92 -10.82
CA SER A 179 6.30 23.78 -11.23
C SER A 179 5.85 22.43 -10.65
N PRO A 180 5.67 22.24 -9.32
CA PRO A 180 5.37 20.93 -8.77
C PRO A 180 3.99 20.42 -9.21
N SER A 181 3.96 19.15 -9.60
CA SER A 181 2.74 18.38 -9.88
C SER A 181 2.08 17.85 -8.60
N ALA A 182 2.84 17.69 -7.51
CA ALA A 182 2.27 17.30 -6.22
C ALA A 182 3.06 17.83 -5.01
N GLY A 183 2.42 17.84 -3.83
CA GLY A 183 3.12 17.97 -2.55
C GLY A 183 3.87 16.68 -2.24
N ILE A 184 3.11 15.58 -2.11
CA ILE A 184 3.61 14.21 -1.95
C ILE A 184 3.08 13.33 -3.10
N TRP A 185 3.90 12.44 -3.66
CA TRP A 185 3.47 11.44 -4.66
C TRP A 185 4.07 10.07 -4.35
N GLY A 186 3.28 9.00 -4.35
CA GLY A 186 3.74 7.61 -4.31
C GLY A 186 3.24 6.79 -5.51
N GLU A 187 4.18 6.18 -6.24
CA GLU A 187 3.91 5.34 -7.42
C GLU A 187 5.11 4.43 -7.78
N PRO A 188 4.91 3.11 -7.96
CA PRO A 188 4.03 2.28 -7.14
C PRO A 188 4.57 2.19 -5.70
N GLY A 189 3.77 1.68 -4.75
CA GLY A 189 4.18 1.60 -3.36
C GLY A 189 3.17 0.94 -2.43
N GLY A 190 3.13 1.39 -1.17
CA GLY A 190 2.14 0.96 -0.20
C GLY A 190 2.58 1.00 1.27
N GLY A 191 1.63 0.90 2.20
CA GLY A 191 1.88 0.98 3.64
C GLY A 191 2.30 2.37 4.13
N HIS A 192 2.12 3.42 3.31
CA HIS A 192 2.51 4.78 3.67
C HIS A 192 1.55 5.37 4.71
N TYR A 193 2.10 6.06 5.71
CA TYR A 193 1.33 6.73 6.76
C TYR A 193 1.63 8.24 6.73
N ILE A 194 0.72 9.01 6.15
CA ILE A 194 0.90 10.45 5.91
C ILE A 194 -0.06 11.20 6.82
N HIS A 195 0.43 11.77 7.91
CA HIS A 195 -0.44 12.32 8.95
C HIS A 195 0.01 13.62 9.60
N HIS A 196 -0.94 14.41 10.09
CA HIS A 196 -0.66 15.64 10.85
C HIS A 196 0.20 16.68 10.12
N ASN A 197 0.26 16.66 8.78
CA ASN A 197 0.99 17.64 7.97
C ASN A 197 0.12 18.86 7.61
N ARG A 198 0.73 19.91 7.04
CA ARG A 198 0.04 20.98 6.31
C ARG A 198 0.62 21.10 4.90
N ILE A 199 -0.16 20.82 3.86
CA ILE A 199 0.30 20.89 2.45
C ILE A 199 -0.37 22.09 1.79
N LYS A 200 0.41 23.01 1.19
CA LYS A 200 -0.16 24.28 0.71
C LYS A 200 0.52 24.95 -0.49
N ASP A 201 -0.23 25.88 -1.09
CA ASP A 201 0.23 26.88 -2.06
C ASP A 201 0.79 26.30 -3.38
N LEU A 202 0.20 25.21 -3.88
CA LEU A 202 0.53 24.65 -5.21
C LEU A 202 -0.22 25.42 -6.30
N ALA A 203 0.45 26.35 -6.98
CA ALA A 203 -0.18 27.29 -7.92
C ALA A 203 -0.28 26.78 -9.37
N LYS A 204 0.08 25.52 -9.64
CA LYS A 204 0.01 24.93 -10.99
C LYS A 204 -1.45 24.93 -11.51
N SER A 205 -1.62 25.19 -12.81
CA SER A 205 -2.94 25.35 -13.46
C SER A 205 -3.13 24.48 -14.71
N ASP A 206 -2.07 23.83 -15.19
CA ASP A 206 -1.98 23.12 -16.45
C ASP A 206 -1.71 21.61 -16.28
N GLY A 207 -2.25 20.83 -17.22
CA GLY A 207 -2.09 19.37 -17.22
C GLY A 207 -2.89 18.69 -16.11
N PHE A 208 -2.48 17.47 -15.77
CA PHE A 208 -3.13 16.60 -14.79
C PHE A 208 -2.52 16.82 -13.39
N ALA A 209 -2.66 18.05 -12.88
CA ALA A 209 -1.97 18.54 -11.69
C ALA A 209 -2.61 19.87 -11.20
N PRO A 210 -2.31 20.34 -9.97
CA PRO A 210 -1.51 19.72 -8.93
C PRO A 210 -2.35 19.01 -7.87
N PHE A 211 -1.74 18.02 -7.20
CA PHE A 211 -2.36 17.34 -6.06
C PHE A 211 -1.61 17.64 -4.75
N GLY A 212 -2.32 17.74 -3.62
CA GLY A 212 -1.65 17.80 -2.32
C GLY A 212 -0.91 16.49 -2.03
N ILE A 213 -1.64 15.37 -2.17
CA ILE A 213 -1.11 14.00 -2.18
C ILE A 213 -1.64 13.27 -3.43
N LEU A 214 -0.75 12.57 -4.14
CA LEU A 214 -1.08 11.70 -5.28
C LEU A 214 -0.58 10.26 -5.03
N MET A 215 -1.46 9.27 -5.07
CA MET A 215 -1.12 7.85 -4.94
C MET A 215 -1.60 7.08 -6.16
N SER A 216 -0.71 6.27 -6.74
CA SER A 216 -0.95 5.40 -7.89
C SER A 216 -0.37 4.03 -7.60
N ALA A 217 -1.10 2.96 -7.92
CA ALA A 217 -0.70 1.56 -7.65
C ALA A 217 -0.06 1.36 -6.26
N SER A 218 -0.72 1.88 -5.22
CA SER A 218 -0.19 1.95 -3.85
C SER A 218 -1.21 1.46 -2.82
N SER A 219 -0.98 0.30 -2.21
CA SER A 219 -1.93 -0.36 -1.31
C SER A 219 -1.72 -0.01 0.16
N ASN A 220 -2.78 -0.09 0.99
CA ASN A 220 -2.75 0.15 2.45
C ASN A 220 -2.15 1.52 2.82
N VAL A 221 -2.53 2.58 2.10
CA VAL A 221 -2.05 3.95 2.35
C VAL A 221 -3.02 4.69 3.27
N VAL A 222 -2.50 5.22 4.38
CA VAL A 222 -3.26 5.95 5.39
C VAL A 222 -2.91 7.44 5.31
N ILE A 223 -3.91 8.28 5.03
CA ILE A 223 -3.81 9.74 4.89
C ILE A 223 -4.75 10.38 5.91
N THR A 224 -4.23 10.93 7.01
CA THR A 224 -5.11 11.36 8.12
C THR A 224 -4.65 12.57 8.93
N ASP A 225 -5.61 13.35 9.45
CA ASP A 225 -5.37 14.52 10.30
C ASP A 225 -4.51 15.64 9.64
N ASN A 226 -4.41 15.64 8.30
CA ASN A 226 -3.65 16.65 7.54
C ASN A 226 -4.50 17.88 7.21
N GLU A 227 -3.85 19.04 7.06
CA GLU A 227 -4.43 20.29 6.56
C GLU A 227 -3.99 20.54 5.10
N PHE A 228 -4.92 20.98 4.25
CA PHE A 228 -4.67 21.37 2.85
C PHE A 228 -5.21 22.77 2.57
N SER A 229 -4.46 23.60 1.84
CA SER A 229 -4.90 24.94 1.41
C SER A 229 -4.29 25.38 0.08
N ASN A 230 -5.01 26.15 -0.73
CA ASN A 230 -4.55 26.70 -2.01
C ASN A 230 -3.99 25.64 -2.98
N ILE A 231 -4.68 24.50 -3.13
CA ILE A 231 -4.20 23.38 -3.96
C ILE A 231 -4.78 23.48 -5.38
N GLY A 232 -4.01 24.11 -6.27
CA GLY A 232 -4.35 24.17 -7.69
C GLY A 232 -5.63 24.94 -7.99
N VAL A 233 -5.91 26.02 -7.25
CA VAL A 233 -7.17 26.80 -7.32
C VAL A 233 -7.56 27.19 -8.76
N ASN A 234 -6.57 27.40 -9.63
CA ASN A 234 -6.74 27.75 -11.05
C ASN A 234 -6.61 26.54 -12.01
N SER A 235 -6.69 25.31 -11.51
CA SER A 235 -6.55 24.07 -12.30
C SER A 235 -7.87 23.30 -12.44
N MET A 236 -8.13 22.85 -13.67
CA MET A 236 -9.21 21.88 -13.97
C MET A 236 -8.94 20.45 -13.48
N TRP A 237 -7.77 20.16 -12.90
CA TRP A 237 -7.45 18.87 -12.28
C TRP A 237 -6.96 18.99 -10.82
N GLY A 238 -6.80 20.20 -10.29
CA GLY A 238 -6.25 20.42 -8.97
C GLY A 238 -7.11 19.85 -7.85
N GLY A 239 -6.50 19.26 -6.83
CA GLY A 239 -7.24 18.79 -5.64
C GLY A 239 -6.36 18.33 -4.49
N ALA A 240 -6.90 18.23 -3.28
CA ALA A 240 -6.10 17.95 -2.09
C ALA A 240 -5.53 16.52 -2.10
N ILE A 241 -6.37 15.52 -2.36
CA ILE A 241 -5.96 14.10 -2.33
C ILE A 241 -6.43 13.39 -3.59
N ARG A 242 -5.56 12.60 -4.23
CA ARG A 242 -5.95 11.60 -5.23
C ARG A 242 -5.30 10.26 -4.95
N VAL A 243 -6.10 9.18 -4.99
CA VAL A 243 -5.66 7.79 -4.91
C VAL A 243 -6.27 7.02 -6.08
N GLY A 244 -5.51 6.19 -6.80
CA GLY A 244 -6.08 5.43 -7.91
C GLY A 244 -5.17 4.41 -8.58
N TRP A 245 -5.61 3.95 -9.76
CA TRP A 245 -4.88 3.03 -10.66
C TRP A 245 -4.44 1.74 -9.97
N GLY A 246 -5.39 0.95 -9.46
CA GLY A 246 -5.08 -0.30 -8.76
C GLY A 246 -4.46 -0.13 -7.36
N SER A 247 -4.60 1.05 -6.76
CA SER A 247 -4.38 1.22 -5.31
C SER A 247 -5.47 0.48 -4.53
N ASP A 248 -5.16 -0.02 -3.33
CA ASP A 248 -6.02 -0.95 -2.59
C ASP A 248 -6.07 -0.61 -1.10
N ALA A 249 -7.22 -0.76 -0.46
CA ALA A 249 -7.50 -0.42 0.94
C ALA A 249 -6.94 0.94 1.44
N PRO A 250 -7.12 2.08 0.72
CA PRO A 250 -6.68 3.37 1.22
C PRO A 250 -7.61 3.92 2.32
N VAL A 251 -7.02 4.52 3.36
CA VAL A 251 -7.75 5.14 4.47
C VAL A 251 -7.52 6.65 4.46
N ILE A 252 -8.57 7.43 4.24
CA ILE A 252 -8.55 8.88 4.12
C ILE A 252 -9.48 9.46 5.19
N GLU A 253 -8.94 9.77 6.37
CA GLU A 253 -9.75 10.17 7.54
C GLU A 253 -9.36 11.53 8.14
N ARG A 254 -10.34 12.31 8.62
CA ARG A 254 -10.12 13.52 9.45
C ARG A 254 -9.25 14.62 8.82
N ASN A 255 -9.08 14.63 7.50
CA ASN A 255 -8.32 15.68 6.82
C ASN A 255 -9.18 16.95 6.68
N THR A 256 -8.56 18.13 6.84
CA THR A 256 -9.19 19.44 6.62
C THR A 256 -8.69 20.02 5.31
N ILE A 257 -9.60 20.35 4.40
CA ILE A 257 -9.30 20.79 3.03
C ILE A 257 -9.95 22.15 2.76
N ALA A 258 -9.12 23.11 2.33
CA ALA A 258 -9.51 24.44 1.90
C ALA A 258 -9.01 24.74 0.48
N ASP A 259 -9.77 25.55 -0.27
CA ASP A 259 -9.36 26.27 -1.48
C ASP A 259 -8.65 25.40 -2.55
N THR A 260 -9.43 24.65 -3.35
CA THR A 260 -8.90 23.68 -4.34
C THR A 260 -9.55 23.76 -5.73
N GLY A 261 -8.81 23.31 -6.76
CA GLY A 261 -9.14 23.46 -8.20
C GLY A 261 -10.44 22.80 -8.67
N ARG A 262 -10.41 21.49 -8.98
CA ARG A 262 -11.59 20.68 -9.34
C ARG A 262 -12.10 19.84 -8.18
N GLY A 263 -11.22 19.37 -7.29
CA GLY A 263 -11.56 18.33 -6.29
C GLY A 263 -11.12 18.62 -4.86
N GLY A 264 -11.88 18.14 -3.88
CA GLY A 264 -11.34 17.85 -2.55
C GLY A 264 -10.58 16.52 -2.55
N ILE A 265 -11.31 15.40 -2.58
CA ILE A 265 -10.78 14.03 -2.55
C ILE A 265 -11.20 13.27 -3.81
N PHE A 266 -10.24 12.60 -4.46
CA PHE A 266 -10.45 11.75 -5.63
C PHE A 266 -10.01 10.30 -5.34
N VAL A 267 -10.90 9.33 -5.55
CA VAL A 267 -10.58 7.88 -5.55
C VAL A 267 -11.07 7.28 -6.88
N ASN A 268 -10.24 6.57 -7.64
CA ASN A 268 -10.61 6.18 -9.01
C ASN A 268 -9.75 5.08 -9.65
N ASP A 269 -10.25 4.58 -10.77
CA ASP A 269 -9.52 3.72 -11.70
C ASP A 269 -9.09 2.39 -11.04
N GLY A 270 -10.07 1.65 -10.49
CA GLY A 270 -9.89 0.29 -9.96
C GLY A 270 -9.34 0.23 -8.54
N VAL A 271 -10.02 0.86 -7.57
CA VAL A 271 -9.65 0.83 -6.14
C VAL A 271 -10.64 -0.02 -5.35
N ASP A 272 -10.15 -0.96 -4.55
CA ASP A 272 -11.01 -1.74 -3.64
C ASP A 272 -10.82 -1.25 -2.19
N GLY A 273 -11.85 -1.40 -1.34
CA GLY A 273 -11.73 -1.24 0.11
C GLY A 273 -11.45 0.18 0.63
N ALA A 274 -11.73 1.24 -0.12
CA ALA A 274 -11.41 2.61 0.29
C ALA A 274 -12.29 3.10 1.45
N ILE A 275 -11.69 3.72 2.46
CA ILE A 275 -12.38 4.38 3.58
C ILE A 275 -12.15 5.89 3.47
N VAL A 276 -13.22 6.68 3.34
CA VAL A 276 -13.20 8.14 3.29
C VAL A 276 -14.15 8.68 4.37
N ARG A 277 -13.62 9.01 5.55
CA ARG A 277 -14.45 9.33 6.73
C ARG A 277 -14.04 10.61 7.48
N ASN A 278 -15.00 11.35 8.04
CA ASN A 278 -14.76 12.51 8.94
C ASN A 278 -13.92 13.65 8.31
N ASN A 279 -13.77 13.71 7.00
CA ASN A 279 -13.04 14.81 6.35
C ASN A 279 -13.90 16.07 6.28
N VAL A 280 -13.27 17.25 6.33
CA VAL A 280 -13.94 18.56 6.20
C VAL A 280 -13.40 19.24 4.95
N ILE A 281 -14.28 19.56 3.98
CA ILE A 281 -13.92 20.09 2.67
C ILE A 281 -14.67 21.39 2.42
N THR A 282 -13.92 22.45 2.14
CA THR A 282 -14.41 23.82 1.95
C THR A 282 -13.64 24.54 0.84
N GLY A 283 -14.28 25.45 0.12
CA GLY A 283 -13.62 26.20 -0.97
C GLY A 283 -13.14 25.28 -2.11
N SER A 284 -13.74 24.11 -2.29
CA SER A 284 -13.31 23.19 -3.34
C SER A 284 -14.00 23.52 -4.68
N GLY A 285 -13.61 22.83 -5.75
CA GLY A 285 -14.30 22.89 -7.04
C GLY A 285 -14.50 24.30 -7.61
N HIS A 286 -13.43 25.12 -7.64
CA HIS A 286 -13.42 26.41 -8.33
C HIS A 286 -13.60 26.30 -9.86
N HIS A 287 -13.33 25.14 -10.44
CA HIS A 287 -13.46 24.85 -11.87
C HIS A 287 -14.78 24.13 -12.25
N SER A 288 -14.99 23.98 -13.56
CA SER A 288 -16.10 23.23 -14.15
C SER A 288 -16.21 21.82 -13.55
N GLU A 289 -17.45 21.36 -13.35
CA GLU A 289 -17.78 20.07 -12.72
C GLU A 289 -17.39 19.95 -11.23
N GLY A 290 -16.95 21.03 -10.56
CA GLY A 290 -16.36 21.01 -9.21
C GLY A 290 -16.94 19.99 -8.21
N LEU A 291 -16.05 19.15 -7.69
CA LEU A 291 -16.31 17.97 -6.85
C LEU A 291 -15.72 18.18 -5.45
N GLY A 292 -16.45 17.80 -4.40
CA GLY A 292 -15.89 17.72 -3.05
C GLY A 292 -15.24 16.35 -2.82
N ILE A 293 -15.97 15.28 -3.12
CA ILE A 293 -15.48 13.89 -3.08
C ILE A 293 -15.95 13.17 -4.35
N GLU A 294 -15.07 12.46 -5.06
CA GLU A 294 -15.41 11.60 -6.20
C GLU A 294 -14.79 10.21 -6.03
N LEU A 295 -15.63 9.17 -5.99
CA LEU A 295 -15.27 7.76 -6.20
C LEU A 295 -15.73 7.38 -7.62
N HIS A 296 -14.81 7.03 -8.52
CA HIS A 296 -15.13 6.93 -9.96
C HIS A 296 -14.41 5.78 -10.69
N THR A 297 -15.20 4.89 -11.31
CA THR A 297 -14.77 3.71 -12.08
C THR A 297 -14.09 2.63 -11.24
N ASP A 298 -14.80 1.52 -11.06
CA ASP A 298 -14.35 0.30 -10.38
C ASP A 298 -13.83 0.60 -8.96
N VAL A 299 -14.48 1.52 -8.22
CA VAL A 299 -14.14 1.87 -6.84
C VAL A 299 -15.05 1.13 -5.87
N ASN A 300 -14.71 -0.12 -5.56
CA ASN A 300 -15.63 -1.10 -4.99
C ASN A 300 -15.39 -1.33 -3.49
N HIS A 301 -16.37 -1.95 -2.82
CA HIS A 301 -16.32 -2.29 -1.38
C HIS A 301 -15.85 -1.11 -0.49
N SER A 302 -16.27 0.10 -0.83
CA SER A 302 -15.75 1.35 -0.25
C SER A 302 -16.79 2.06 0.63
N LEU A 303 -16.29 2.84 1.59
CA LEU A 303 -17.04 3.45 2.67
C LEU A 303 -16.80 4.97 2.68
N VAL A 304 -17.83 5.76 2.41
CA VAL A 304 -17.81 7.23 2.41
C VAL A 304 -18.79 7.75 3.44
N GLU A 305 -18.33 8.12 4.63
CA GLU A 305 -19.24 8.49 5.72
C GLU A 305 -18.77 9.60 6.66
N ASP A 306 -19.72 10.28 7.31
CA ASP A 306 -19.48 11.33 8.31
C ASP A 306 -18.64 12.54 7.81
N ASN A 307 -18.47 12.71 6.48
CA ASN A 307 -17.73 13.83 5.90
C ASN A 307 -18.60 15.11 5.85
N GLN A 308 -17.97 16.27 5.99
CA GLN A 308 -18.56 17.58 5.73
C GLN A 308 -17.97 18.13 4.41
N VAL A 309 -18.82 18.48 3.45
CA VAL A 309 -18.41 18.77 2.08
C VAL A 309 -19.15 20.00 1.55
N ASP A 310 -18.45 20.92 0.89
CA ASP A 310 -19.07 22.15 0.40
C ASP A 310 -19.92 21.98 -0.88
N HIS A 311 -19.68 20.93 -1.67
CA HIS A 311 -20.55 20.50 -2.78
C HIS A 311 -20.18 19.09 -3.31
N TRP A 312 -21.10 18.50 -4.08
CA TRP A 312 -20.92 17.32 -4.96
C TRP A 312 -20.02 16.21 -4.39
N LEU A 313 -20.65 15.31 -3.64
CA LEU A 313 -20.15 13.98 -3.34
C LEU A 313 -20.68 13.03 -4.44
N SER A 314 -19.77 12.44 -5.23
CA SER A 314 -20.09 11.53 -6.34
C SER A 314 -19.52 10.12 -6.10
N VAL A 315 -20.31 9.07 -6.28
CA VAL A 315 -19.87 7.65 -6.19
C VAL A 315 -20.45 6.87 -7.38
N VAL A 316 -19.63 6.63 -8.41
CA VAL A 316 -20.12 6.29 -9.75
C VAL A 316 -19.33 5.16 -10.43
N ARG A 317 -20.04 4.35 -11.23
CA ARG A 317 -19.48 3.20 -11.99
C ARG A 317 -18.72 2.23 -11.09
N SER A 318 -19.35 1.88 -9.97
CA SER A 318 -18.72 1.18 -8.84
C SER A 318 -19.75 0.27 -8.14
N GLU A 319 -19.32 -0.63 -7.25
CA GLU A 319 -20.20 -1.64 -6.61
C GLU A 319 -19.91 -1.82 -5.11
N TYR A 320 -20.91 -2.29 -4.35
CA TYR A 320 -20.82 -2.63 -2.91
C TYR A 320 -20.40 -1.48 -1.99
N ASN A 321 -20.84 -0.25 -2.29
CA ASN A 321 -20.43 0.94 -1.56
C ASN A 321 -21.44 1.41 -0.51
N ALA A 322 -20.93 1.96 0.59
CA ALA A 322 -21.71 2.60 1.64
C ALA A 322 -21.45 4.12 1.67
N ILE A 323 -22.49 4.91 1.47
CA ILE A 323 -22.46 6.37 1.52
C ILE A 323 -23.37 6.83 2.67
N ARG A 324 -22.82 7.09 3.87
CA ARG A 324 -23.63 7.32 5.08
C ARG A 324 -23.36 8.64 5.80
N ARG A 325 -24.39 9.31 6.32
CA ARG A 325 -24.28 10.43 7.28
C ARG A 325 -23.43 11.63 6.84
N ASN A 326 -23.10 11.75 5.54
CA ASN A 326 -22.34 12.89 5.02
C ASN A 326 -23.22 14.15 5.02
N THR A 327 -22.62 15.32 5.24
CA THR A 327 -23.28 16.63 5.18
C THR A 327 -22.73 17.43 4.01
N ILE A 328 -23.59 17.78 3.06
CA ILE A 328 -23.24 18.56 1.87
C ILE A 328 -23.94 19.93 1.92
N HIS A 329 -23.16 21.02 2.05
CA HIS A 329 -23.68 22.38 2.26
C HIS A 329 -22.73 23.48 1.75
N THR A 330 -23.19 24.34 0.83
CA THR A 330 -22.37 25.44 0.30
C THR A 330 -22.28 26.61 1.28
N THR A 331 -21.08 27.08 1.59
CA THR A 331 -20.84 28.12 2.60
C THR A 331 -20.85 29.58 2.09
N ALA A 332 -21.24 29.84 0.83
CA ALA A 332 -20.95 31.12 0.15
C ALA A 332 -22.07 31.75 -0.71
N ASN A 333 -23.35 31.41 -0.51
CA ASN A 333 -24.48 31.80 -1.40
C ASN A 333 -24.31 31.41 -2.89
N THR A 334 -23.34 30.54 -3.19
CA THR A 334 -23.06 30.01 -4.53
C THR A 334 -23.99 28.83 -4.82
N VAL A 335 -24.41 28.68 -6.09
CA VAL A 335 -25.11 27.48 -6.53
C VAL A 335 -24.16 26.62 -7.36
N LYS A 336 -23.88 25.42 -6.85
CA LYS A 336 -23.07 24.36 -7.45
C LYS A 336 -23.99 23.33 -8.12
N GLY A 337 -23.41 22.29 -8.75
CA GLY A 337 -24.13 21.35 -9.60
C GLY A 337 -25.09 20.44 -8.83
N ILE A 338 -24.53 19.41 -8.19
CA ILE A 338 -25.26 18.33 -7.53
C ILE A 338 -24.76 18.21 -6.08
N GLY A 339 -25.63 17.81 -5.14
CA GLY A 339 -25.23 17.48 -3.77
C GLY A 339 -24.66 16.07 -3.64
N LEU A 340 -25.51 15.07 -3.94
CA LEU A 340 -25.16 13.65 -4.02
C LEU A 340 -25.38 13.15 -5.45
N GLU A 341 -24.39 12.51 -6.05
CA GLU A 341 -24.55 11.79 -7.31
C GLU A 341 -24.10 10.34 -7.13
N ILE A 342 -25.01 9.39 -7.29
CA ILE A 342 -24.67 7.97 -7.16
C ILE A 342 -24.99 7.26 -8.49
N MET A 343 -24.12 6.33 -8.86
CA MET A 343 -24.31 5.34 -9.92
C MET A 343 -23.59 4.06 -9.49
N SER A 344 -24.04 3.46 -8.38
CA SER A 344 -23.29 2.42 -7.66
C SER A 344 -24.15 1.19 -7.39
N ASN A 345 -23.75 0.02 -7.90
CA ASN A 345 -24.51 -1.22 -7.76
C ASN A 345 -24.34 -1.84 -6.36
N HIS A 346 -25.30 -2.64 -5.90
CA HIS A 346 -25.32 -3.29 -4.58
C HIS A 346 -24.97 -2.35 -3.41
N SER A 347 -25.38 -1.09 -3.53
CA SER A 347 -24.89 0.02 -2.68
C SER A 347 -25.98 0.61 -1.79
N VAL A 348 -25.56 1.30 -0.73
CA VAL A 348 -26.45 1.91 0.27
C VAL A 348 -26.10 3.39 0.44
N THR A 349 -27.10 4.26 0.33
CA THR A 349 -26.99 5.70 0.55
C THR A 349 -27.92 6.09 1.71
N SER A 350 -27.36 6.33 2.91
CA SER A 350 -28.10 6.38 4.17
C SER A 350 -27.86 7.65 5.01
N ASP A 351 -28.91 8.22 5.60
CA ASP A 351 -28.84 9.32 6.59
C ASP A 351 -28.07 10.60 6.14
N ASN A 352 -27.77 10.78 4.84
CA ASN A 352 -27.00 11.93 4.38
C ASN A 352 -27.87 13.21 4.39
N LEU A 353 -27.25 14.36 4.67
CA LEU A 353 -27.88 15.68 4.61
C LEU A 353 -27.34 16.44 3.38
N VAL A 354 -28.24 16.92 2.52
CA VAL A 354 -27.93 17.95 1.51
C VAL A 354 -28.77 19.18 1.82
N ASP A 355 -28.12 20.31 2.10
CA ASP A 355 -28.79 21.54 2.54
C ASP A 355 -28.41 22.75 1.69
N GLY A 356 -29.28 23.10 0.74
CA GLY A 356 -29.13 24.28 -0.10
C GLY A 356 -27.97 24.22 -1.10
N GLY A 357 -27.81 25.28 -1.89
CA GLY A 357 -26.61 25.49 -2.70
C GLY A 357 -26.42 24.61 -3.93
N GLN A 358 -27.32 23.67 -4.22
CA GLN A 358 -27.21 22.76 -5.37
C GLN A 358 -28.38 22.96 -6.34
N GLN A 359 -28.14 22.79 -7.65
CA GLN A 359 -29.24 22.67 -8.62
C GLN A 359 -30.04 21.39 -8.35
N VAL A 360 -29.33 20.27 -8.12
CA VAL A 360 -29.92 18.96 -7.82
C VAL A 360 -29.45 18.46 -6.45
N GLY A 361 -30.36 18.01 -5.60
CA GLY A 361 -30.03 17.56 -4.25
C GLY A 361 -29.36 16.19 -4.26
N MET A 362 -30.07 15.20 -4.80
CA MET A 362 -29.57 13.85 -5.09
C MET A 362 -29.89 13.42 -6.53
N GLN A 363 -28.93 12.78 -7.20
CA GLN A 363 -29.05 12.26 -8.56
C GLN A 363 -28.74 10.76 -8.60
N GLN A 364 -29.64 10.01 -9.23
CA GLN A 364 -29.37 8.69 -9.81
C GLN A 364 -29.36 8.84 -11.33
N SER A 365 -28.18 8.70 -11.93
CA SER A 365 -28.01 8.52 -13.38
C SER A 365 -28.10 7.02 -13.72
N PRO A 366 -28.40 6.65 -14.98
CA PRO A 366 -29.03 5.37 -15.26
C PRO A 366 -28.10 4.19 -14.97
N GLY A 367 -28.60 3.25 -14.18
CA GLY A 367 -27.94 1.98 -13.87
C GLY A 367 -28.92 0.83 -13.76
N THR A 368 -28.41 -0.40 -13.86
CA THR A 368 -29.18 -1.64 -13.69
C THR A 368 -28.97 -2.29 -12.33
N GLY A 369 -28.56 -1.51 -11.33
CA GLY A 369 -28.02 -2.00 -10.06
C GLY A 369 -28.99 -1.90 -8.88
N TYR A 370 -28.87 -2.83 -7.95
CA TYR A 370 -29.69 -2.86 -6.73
C TYR A 370 -29.17 -1.81 -5.73
N GLN A 371 -29.98 -0.82 -5.38
CA GLN A 371 -29.52 0.26 -4.50
C GLN A 371 -30.60 0.72 -3.52
N LEU A 372 -30.19 0.89 -2.27
CA LEU A 372 -31.01 1.41 -1.17
C LEU A 372 -30.68 2.87 -0.92
N TRP A 373 -31.72 3.72 -0.91
CA TRP A 373 -31.65 5.12 -0.50
C TRP A 373 -32.57 5.31 0.69
N ASN A 374 -32.03 5.50 1.90
CA ASN A 374 -32.85 5.60 3.11
C ASN A 374 -32.48 6.74 4.07
N TYR A 375 -33.48 7.37 4.68
CA TYR A 375 -33.34 8.44 5.69
C TYR A 375 -32.55 9.69 5.25
N ASN A 376 -32.18 9.83 3.98
CA ASN A 376 -31.48 11.02 3.50
C ASN A 376 -32.41 12.24 3.60
N THR A 377 -31.87 13.36 4.07
CA THR A 377 -32.59 14.64 4.20
C THR A 377 -32.06 15.62 3.17
N ILE A 378 -32.93 16.09 2.29
CA ILE A 378 -32.60 16.92 1.15
C ILE A 378 -33.46 18.18 1.22
N ARG A 379 -32.86 19.35 1.43
CA ARG A 379 -33.63 20.58 1.62
C ARG A 379 -33.05 21.83 0.98
N ASN A 380 -33.89 22.85 0.81
CA ASN A 380 -33.52 24.16 0.24
C ASN A 380 -32.92 24.11 -1.19
N ILE A 381 -33.17 23.02 -1.93
CA ILE A 381 -32.54 22.73 -3.23
C ILE A 381 -33.13 23.60 -4.36
N VAL A 382 -32.26 24.10 -5.24
CA VAL A 382 -32.59 25.17 -6.19
C VAL A 382 -33.52 24.72 -7.31
N MET A 383 -33.39 23.51 -7.86
CA MET A 383 -34.26 22.98 -8.93
C MET A 383 -34.96 21.69 -8.55
N TRP A 384 -34.23 20.57 -8.47
CA TRP A 384 -34.82 19.25 -8.16
C TRP A 384 -34.18 18.67 -6.92
N GLY A 385 -34.96 18.48 -5.85
CA GLY A 385 -34.50 17.75 -4.67
C GLY A 385 -33.93 16.36 -5.02
N MET A 386 -34.61 15.60 -5.88
CA MET A 386 -34.12 14.35 -6.45
C MET A 386 -34.36 14.25 -7.95
N GLN A 387 -33.40 13.70 -8.69
CA GLN A 387 -33.52 13.35 -10.10
C GLN A 387 -33.18 11.88 -10.36
N LEU A 388 -34.13 11.13 -10.95
CA LEU A 388 -33.87 9.86 -11.63
C LEU A 388 -33.79 10.11 -13.13
N GLN A 389 -32.71 9.72 -13.80
CA GLN A 389 -32.47 10.03 -15.21
C GLN A 389 -32.26 8.77 -16.07
N GLY A 390 -33.30 8.37 -16.81
CA GLY A 390 -33.30 7.25 -17.75
C GLY A 390 -33.62 7.62 -19.21
N GLU A 391 -33.61 8.90 -19.61
CA GLU A 391 -33.76 9.29 -21.03
C GLU A 391 -32.38 9.55 -21.67
N GLY A 392 -32.22 9.11 -22.93
CA GLY A 392 -31.09 9.47 -23.79
C GLY A 392 -29.88 8.52 -23.78
N THR A 393 -29.74 7.62 -22.79
CA THR A 393 -28.57 6.73 -22.68
C THR A 393 -28.71 5.39 -23.42
N GLY A 394 -29.94 4.93 -23.64
CA GLY A 394 -30.24 3.61 -24.21
C GLY A 394 -30.39 2.49 -23.18
N GLU A 395 -30.23 2.81 -21.90
CA GLU A 395 -30.37 1.90 -20.75
C GLU A 395 -31.74 2.08 -20.06
N ILE A 396 -31.97 1.35 -18.97
CA ILE A 396 -33.17 1.43 -18.13
C ILE A 396 -32.71 1.58 -16.68
N GLU A 397 -33.12 2.67 -16.04
CA GLU A 397 -32.91 2.92 -14.61
C GLU A 397 -33.89 2.07 -13.79
N GLN A 398 -33.37 1.22 -12.89
CA GLN A 398 -34.17 0.21 -12.21
C GLN A 398 -33.53 -0.37 -10.94
N PHE A 399 -34.39 -0.98 -10.11
CA PHE A 399 -34.08 -1.64 -8.82
C PHE A 399 -33.69 -0.70 -7.67
N GLN A 400 -34.13 0.57 -7.74
CA GLN A 400 -33.96 1.56 -6.67
C GLN A 400 -35.02 1.40 -5.58
N TYR A 401 -34.60 1.45 -4.32
CA TYR A 401 -35.48 1.45 -3.15
C TYR A 401 -35.32 2.74 -2.32
N PHE A 402 -36.26 3.67 -2.48
CA PHE A 402 -36.33 4.93 -1.73
C PHE A 402 -37.20 4.77 -0.49
N TYR A 403 -36.58 4.82 0.70
CA TYR A 403 -37.24 4.53 1.97
C TYR A 403 -37.08 5.65 3.01
N LYS A 404 -38.18 6.27 3.45
CA LYS A 404 -38.18 7.31 4.51
C LYS A 404 -37.23 8.49 4.26
N ASN A 405 -36.85 8.78 3.02
CA ASN A 405 -36.11 10.00 2.69
C ASN A 405 -37.02 11.23 2.86
N THR A 406 -36.43 12.38 3.12
CA THR A 406 -37.15 13.66 3.28
C THR A 406 -36.66 14.65 2.23
N ILE A 407 -37.58 15.21 1.42
CA ILE A 407 -37.27 16.19 0.36
C ILE A 407 -38.16 17.43 0.56
N GLU A 408 -37.55 18.54 0.97
CA GLU A 408 -38.31 19.66 1.54
C GLU A 408 -37.83 21.09 1.23
N ASP A 409 -38.78 22.02 1.33
CA ASP A 409 -38.54 23.48 1.39
C ASP A 409 -37.74 24.06 0.19
N GLY A 410 -37.71 23.39 -0.97
CA GLY A 410 -37.03 23.86 -2.20
C GLY A 410 -37.65 25.15 -2.80
N PRO A 411 -36.89 26.25 -2.97
CA PRO A 411 -37.44 27.57 -3.29
C PRO A 411 -37.86 27.76 -4.76
N ILE A 412 -39.05 28.35 -4.95
CA ILE A 412 -39.49 28.90 -6.25
C ILE A 412 -38.91 30.29 -6.52
N GLY A 413 -38.62 30.59 -7.79
CA GLY A 413 -38.13 31.88 -8.27
C GLY A 413 -36.63 32.11 -8.08
N HIS A 414 -35.86 31.06 -7.77
CA HIS A 414 -34.44 31.20 -7.43
C HIS A 414 -33.60 31.71 -8.62
N PRO A 415 -32.88 32.84 -8.48
CA PRO A 415 -32.29 33.56 -9.63
C PRO A 415 -31.11 32.83 -10.30
N ALA A 416 -30.52 31.85 -9.62
CA ALA A 416 -29.41 31.04 -10.13
C ALA A 416 -29.84 29.64 -10.62
N ALA A 417 -31.14 29.38 -10.78
CA ALA A 417 -31.63 28.11 -11.33
C ALA A 417 -31.18 27.92 -12.79
N ALA A 418 -30.51 26.80 -13.09
CA ALA A 418 -29.98 26.50 -14.42
C ALA A 418 -31.08 26.37 -15.49
N TYR A 419 -32.28 25.90 -15.11
CA TYR A 419 -33.49 25.89 -15.95
C TYR A 419 -34.62 26.66 -15.26
N PRO A 420 -34.77 27.98 -15.54
CA PRO A 420 -35.88 28.78 -14.99
C PRO A 420 -37.24 28.19 -15.37
N GLY A 421 -38.11 28.00 -14.38
CA GLY A 421 -39.39 27.29 -14.50
C GLY A 421 -39.40 25.91 -13.83
N TYR A 422 -38.24 25.35 -13.49
CA TYR A 422 -38.07 24.08 -12.77
C TYR A 422 -37.57 24.26 -11.33
N ASP A 423 -37.36 25.52 -10.92
CA ASP A 423 -36.93 25.95 -9.59
C ASP A 423 -37.90 25.53 -8.47
N GLY A 424 -37.43 24.75 -7.50
CA GLY A 424 -38.23 24.27 -6.36
C GLY A 424 -39.17 23.09 -6.66
N ASN A 425 -38.86 22.24 -7.63
CA ASN A 425 -39.47 20.91 -7.76
C ASN A 425 -38.82 19.93 -6.75
N ALA A 426 -39.57 18.96 -6.24
CA ALA A 426 -39.05 18.00 -5.26
C ALA A 426 -38.44 16.75 -5.94
N ILE A 427 -39.25 15.87 -6.53
CA ILE A 427 -38.80 14.66 -7.23
C ILE A 427 -39.02 14.83 -8.73
N ARG A 428 -38.03 14.43 -9.55
CA ARG A 428 -38.18 14.21 -11.00
C ARG A 428 -37.87 12.76 -11.37
N ILE A 429 -38.82 12.14 -12.07
CA ILE A 429 -38.69 10.84 -12.73
C ILE A 429 -38.63 11.09 -14.24
N HIS A 430 -37.61 10.56 -14.91
CA HIS A 430 -37.34 10.88 -16.31
C HIS A 430 -36.97 9.66 -17.16
N GLY A 431 -37.71 9.41 -18.24
CA GLY A 431 -37.33 8.42 -19.26
C GLY A 431 -37.62 6.95 -18.93
N ASN A 432 -36.70 6.06 -19.33
CA ASN A 432 -36.76 4.62 -19.06
C ASN A 432 -36.49 4.34 -17.58
N THR A 433 -37.55 4.32 -16.77
CA THR A 433 -37.45 4.08 -15.32
C THR A 433 -38.44 2.99 -14.90
N ARG A 434 -37.97 1.90 -14.29
CA ARG A 434 -38.79 0.71 -13.95
C ARG A 434 -38.38 0.09 -12.63
N ASN A 435 -39.26 -0.71 -12.01
CA ASN A 435 -38.94 -1.47 -10.80
C ASN A 435 -38.40 -0.55 -9.66
N ILE A 436 -39.09 0.57 -9.43
CA ILE A 436 -38.74 1.57 -8.41
C ILE A 436 -39.75 1.52 -7.27
N VAL A 437 -39.27 1.59 -6.03
CA VAL A 437 -40.13 1.70 -4.84
C VAL A 437 -39.85 3.01 -4.11
N PHE A 438 -40.92 3.75 -3.81
CA PHE A 438 -40.96 4.86 -2.85
C PHE A 438 -41.84 4.43 -1.68
N ASP A 439 -41.24 4.04 -0.55
CA ASP A 439 -41.97 3.64 0.66
C ASP A 439 -41.69 4.60 1.83
N GLY A 440 -42.73 5.25 2.36
CA GLY A 440 -42.67 6.06 3.58
C GLY A 440 -41.89 7.38 3.49
N ASN A 441 -41.56 7.87 2.29
CA ASN A 441 -40.82 9.13 2.10
C ASN A 441 -41.69 10.37 2.41
N ILE A 442 -41.04 11.48 2.78
CA ILE A 442 -41.68 12.77 3.04
C ILE A 442 -41.28 13.75 1.94
N VAL A 443 -42.27 14.38 1.29
CA VAL A 443 -42.06 15.35 0.21
C VAL A 443 -42.92 16.58 0.51
N ARG A 444 -42.33 17.65 1.07
CA ARG A 444 -43.10 18.75 1.66
C ARG A 444 -42.62 20.16 1.32
N ASN A 445 -43.55 21.12 1.25
CA ASN A 445 -43.28 22.57 1.14
C ASN A 445 -42.47 23.04 -0.09
N ASN A 446 -42.14 22.18 -1.05
CA ASN A 446 -41.35 22.56 -2.22
C ASN A 446 -42.18 23.51 -3.11
N GLY A 447 -41.56 24.56 -3.66
CA GLY A 447 -42.25 25.67 -4.31
C GLY A 447 -43.03 25.31 -5.59
N ARG A 448 -42.75 24.15 -6.21
CA ARG A 448 -43.42 23.64 -7.42
C ARG A 448 -43.93 22.20 -7.20
N LYS A 449 -43.72 21.30 -8.17
CA LYS A 449 -44.26 19.94 -8.14
C LYS A 449 -43.60 19.12 -7.04
N ALA A 450 -44.36 18.27 -6.37
CA ALA A 450 -43.78 17.27 -5.49
C ALA A 450 -43.20 16.09 -6.29
N ILE A 451 -43.93 15.58 -7.30
CA ILE A 451 -43.43 14.50 -8.17
C ILE A 451 -43.68 14.84 -9.65
N GLU A 452 -42.61 15.12 -10.38
CA GLU A 452 -42.57 15.40 -11.80
C GLU A 452 -42.28 14.12 -12.61
N ILE A 453 -43.05 13.89 -13.69
CA ILE A 453 -42.85 12.74 -14.60
C ILE A 453 -42.61 13.28 -16.03
N THR A 454 -41.45 13.01 -16.59
CA THR A 454 -40.99 13.61 -17.87
C THR A 454 -40.39 12.57 -18.82
N GLY A 455 -40.57 12.74 -20.14
CA GLY A 455 -39.93 11.85 -21.12
C GLY A 455 -40.44 10.40 -21.10
N ALA A 456 -41.67 10.18 -20.62
CA ALA A 456 -42.10 8.92 -20.00
C ALA A 456 -42.38 7.73 -20.95
N ALA A 457 -41.74 7.70 -22.12
CA ALA A 457 -41.78 6.59 -23.08
C ALA A 457 -40.89 5.42 -22.63
N GLY A 458 -41.29 4.76 -21.54
CA GLY A 458 -40.54 3.66 -20.93
C GLY A 458 -40.85 3.47 -19.45
N THR A 459 -41.29 4.54 -18.77
CA THR A 459 -41.67 4.55 -17.35
C THR A 459 -42.82 3.58 -17.06
N ASP A 460 -42.61 2.63 -16.15
CA ASP A 460 -43.57 1.58 -15.77
C ASP A 460 -43.17 0.95 -14.42
N ARG A 461 -43.99 0.07 -13.82
CA ARG A 461 -43.61 -0.72 -12.62
C ARG A 461 -43.03 0.11 -11.46
N ILE A 462 -43.71 1.21 -11.09
CA ILE A 462 -43.36 2.03 -9.91
C ILE A 462 -44.36 1.80 -8.78
N SER A 463 -43.86 1.72 -7.54
CA SER A 463 -44.68 1.62 -6.32
C SER A 463 -44.50 2.87 -5.45
N PHE A 464 -45.58 3.57 -5.15
CA PHE A 464 -45.65 4.65 -4.16
C PHE A 464 -46.49 4.19 -2.97
N ILE A 465 -45.84 3.91 -1.84
CA ILE A 465 -46.42 3.27 -0.65
C ILE A 465 -46.18 4.18 0.57
N ASN A 466 -47.20 4.41 1.41
CA ASN A 466 -47.07 5.09 2.72
C ASN A 466 -46.46 6.53 2.71
N ASN A 467 -46.23 7.17 1.56
CA ASN A 467 -45.50 8.45 1.48
C ASN A 467 -46.37 9.62 2.00
N THR A 468 -45.72 10.67 2.50
CA THR A 468 -46.38 11.92 2.93
C THR A 468 -46.01 13.05 1.96
N ILE A 469 -46.98 13.53 1.19
CA ILE A 469 -46.79 14.52 0.13
C ILE A 469 -47.66 15.76 0.45
N THR A 470 -47.08 16.81 1.02
CA THR A 470 -47.87 17.89 1.63
C THR A 470 -47.34 19.31 1.41
N GLY A 471 -48.23 20.29 1.23
CA GLY A 471 -47.87 21.71 1.22
C GLY A 471 -47.02 22.19 0.03
N ASN A 472 -46.79 21.36 -1.00
CA ASN A 472 -45.98 21.75 -2.16
C ASN A 472 -46.77 22.70 -3.08
N GLY A 473 -46.13 23.71 -3.68
CA GLY A 473 -46.80 24.80 -4.40
C GLY A 473 -47.47 24.39 -5.72
N GLY A 474 -47.06 23.26 -6.30
CA GLY A 474 -47.67 22.64 -7.47
C GLY A 474 -48.43 21.34 -7.14
N PRO A 475 -48.76 20.51 -8.15
CA PRO A 475 -49.36 19.20 -7.92
C PRO A 475 -48.49 18.26 -7.07
N SER A 476 -49.15 17.41 -6.29
CA SER A 476 -48.53 16.29 -5.56
C SER A 476 -47.88 15.26 -6.51
N ILE A 477 -48.44 15.06 -7.71
CA ILE A 477 -47.85 14.27 -8.78
C ILE A 477 -48.42 14.67 -10.15
N ASP A 478 -47.58 14.59 -11.20
CA ASP A 478 -48.00 14.63 -12.60
C ASP A 478 -48.86 13.39 -13.00
N GLN A 479 -49.39 13.37 -14.22
CA GLN A 479 -50.13 12.20 -14.71
C GLN A 479 -49.19 11.03 -15.06
N TYR A 480 -49.33 9.91 -14.34
CA TYR A 480 -48.59 8.68 -14.63
C TYR A 480 -49.01 8.08 -15.99
N PRO A 481 -48.08 7.60 -16.84
CA PRO A 481 -48.35 7.32 -18.26
C PRO A 481 -49.53 6.36 -18.46
N SER A 482 -50.43 6.68 -19.39
CA SER A 482 -51.56 5.79 -19.74
C SER A 482 -51.14 4.53 -20.51
N SER A 483 -49.90 4.48 -21.00
CA SER A 483 -49.28 3.34 -21.67
C SER A 483 -48.56 2.36 -20.74
N ALA A 484 -48.30 2.75 -19.49
CA ALA A 484 -47.69 1.88 -18.48
C ALA A 484 -48.70 0.81 -18.00
N ALA A 485 -48.26 -0.41 -17.76
CA ALA A 485 -49.14 -1.46 -17.22
C ALA A 485 -49.31 -1.31 -15.70
N ASP A 486 -48.19 -1.23 -14.99
CA ASP A 486 -48.13 -1.46 -13.55
C ASP A 486 -47.93 -0.15 -12.78
N LEU A 487 -48.67 -0.02 -11.68
CA LEU A 487 -48.58 1.10 -10.74
C LEU A 487 -49.19 0.67 -9.41
N GLU A 488 -48.40 0.73 -8.34
CA GLU A 488 -48.92 0.71 -6.98
C GLU A 488 -48.98 2.14 -6.43
N TRP A 489 -50.15 2.55 -5.96
CA TRP A 489 -50.35 3.79 -5.22
C TRP A 489 -51.21 3.49 -3.99
N SER A 490 -50.56 3.32 -2.84
CA SER A 490 -51.16 2.77 -1.61
C SER A 490 -50.75 3.57 -0.38
N ASN A 491 -51.70 3.81 0.55
CA ASN A 491 -51.50 4.49 1.84
C ASN A 491 -50.85 5.91 1.81
N ASN A 492 -50.70 6.56 0.64
CA ASN A 492 -50.05 7.86 0.55
C ASN A 492 -50.93 8.97 1.17
N THR A 493 -50.37 9.71 2.12
CA THR A 493 -51.00 10.90 2.72
C THR A 493 -50.70 12.11 1.83
N VAL A 494 -51.73 12.62 1.15
CA VAL A 494 -51.63 13.79 0.26
C VAL A 494 -52.56 14.89 0.75
N SER A 495 -52.02 16.07 1.07
CA SER A 495 -52.84 17.21 1.51
C SER A 495 -52.14 18.58 1.38
N GLY A 496 -52.92 19.59 0.97
CA GLY A 496 -52.50 20.99 0.96
C GLY A 496 -51.49 21.36 -0.13
N ASN A 497 -51.31 20.50 -1.14
CA ASN A 497 -50.52 20.82 -2.32
C ASN A 497 -51.33 21.73 -3.26
N GLY A 498 -50.66 22.40 -4.21
CA GLY A 498 -51.32 23.23 -5.24
C GLY A 498 -52.40 22.47 -6.03
N THR A 499 -52.21 21.17 -6.21
CA THR A 499 -53.29 20.20 -6.45
C THR A 499 -52.99 18.90 -5.70
N ASP A 500 -53.91 18.44 -4.85
CA ASP A 500 -53.83 17.14 -4.17
C ASP A 500 -54.22 15.98 -5.13
N THR A 501 -53.42 15.78 -6.18
CA THR A 501 -53.54 14.63 -7.08
C THR A 501 -53.37 13.32 -6.33
N GLN A 502 -54.31 12.39 -6.50
CA GLN A 502 -54.25 11.01 -6.06
C GLN A 502 -54.32 10.11 -7.30
N LEU A 503 -53.40 9.15 -7.44
CA LEU A 503 -53.42 8.22 -8.58
C LEU A 503 -54.25 6.97 -8.27
N THR A 504 -54.98 6.48 -9.27
CA THR A 504 -55.61 5.16 -9.19
C THR A 504 -54.54 4.09 -9.37
N SER A 505 -54.25 3.35 -8.29
CA SER A 505 -53.43 2.14 -8.34
C SER A 505 -53.95 1.17 -9.41
N ARG A 506 -53.04 0.68 -10.27
CA ARG A 506 -53.35 -0.34 -11.30
C ARG A 506 -53.06 -1.75 -10.77
N GLY A 507 -52.26 -1.83 -9.72
CA GLY A 507 -51.70 -3.07 -9.21
C GLY A 507 -50.49 -3.52 -10.02
N PHE A 508 -50.14 -4.78 -9.79
CA PHE A 508 -49.13 -5.59 -10.46
C PHE A 508 -49.73 -7.01 -10.59
N ALA A 509 -49.34 -7.78 -11.60
CA ALA A 509 -49.77 -9.19 -11.71
C ALA A 509 -49.06 -10.09 -10.68
N ASP A 510 -47.81 -9.72 -10.39
CA ASP A 510 -46.91 -10.22 -9.37
C ASP A 510 -47.12 -9.47 -8.03
N PRO A 511 -47.35 -10.16 -6.89
CA PRO A 511 -47.24 -9.53 -5.58
C PRO A 511 -45.75 -9.30 -5.24
N LYS A 512 -45.47 -8.44 -4.26
CA LYS A 512 -44.08 -8.19 -3.80
C LYS A 512 -43.63 -9.23 -2.75
N PRO A 513 -42.33 -9.53 -2.62
CA PRO A 513 -41.82 -10.43 -1.58
C PRO A 513 -42.13 -9.91 -0.17
N THR A 514 -42.11 -10.80 0.82
CA THR A 514 -42.18 -10.45 2.24
C THR A 514 -40.77 -10.45 2.82
N ALA A 515 -40.20 -9.27 3.04
CA ALA A 515 -38.92 -9.13 3.74
C ALA A 515 -39.07 -9.51 5.22
N SER A 516 -38.14 -10.31 5.76
CA SER A 516 -38.18 -10.75 7.16
C SER A 516 -36.82 -11.31 7.59
N PHE A 517 -36.37 -10.99 8.81
CA PHE A 517 -35.17 -11.61 9.39
C PHE A 517 -35.19 -11.62 10.92
N SER A 518 -34.29 -12.41 11.50
CA SER A 518 -34.10 -12.53 12.95
C SER A 518 -32.62 -12.43 13.36
N ALA A 519 -32.39 -11.86 14.54
CA ALA A 519 -31.09 -11.61 15.17
C ALA A 519 -31.30 -11.38 16.70
N PRO A 520 -30.24 -11.29 17.52
CA PRO A 520 -30.31 -10.73 18.88
C PRO A 520 -30.79 -9.27 18.89
N LEU A 521 -31.48 -8.84 19.95
CA LEU A 521 -31.87 -7.43 20.14
C LEU A 521 -30.74 -6.59 20.77
N SER A 522 -29.83 -7.25 21.47
CA SER A 522 -28.58 -6.67 21.95
C SER A 522 -27.46 -7.70 21.82
N VAL A 523 -26.23 -7.21 21.72
CA VAL A 523 -25.00 -8.01 21.66
C VAL A 523 -23.88 -7.23 22.34
N GLN A 524 -22.90 -7.93 22.92
CA GLN A 524 -21.68 -7.28 23.39
C GLN A 524 -20.81 -6.87 22.20
N LEU A 525 -20.02 -5.81 22.34
CA LEU A 525 -18.98 -5.44 21.39
C LEU A 525 -18.04 -6.63 21.11
N GLY A 526 -17.62 -6.83 19.85
CA GLY A 526 -16.74 -7.95 19.45
C GLY A 526 -17.45 -9.31 19.21
N GLN A 527 -18.64 -9.55 19.76
CA GLN A 527 -19.40 -10.79 19.53
C GLN A 527 -19.92 -10.87 18.07
N PRO A 528 -19.66 -11.97 17.33
CA PRO A 528 -20.23 -12.19 16.00
C PRO A 528 -21.76 -12.40 16.03
N VAL A 529 -22.50 -11.61 15.26
CA VAL A 529 -23.95 -11.69 15.14
C VAL A 529 -24.35 -12.32 13.81
N THR A 530 -25.04 -13.46 13.86
CA THR A 530 -25.68 -14.06 12.66
C THR A 530 -27.08 -13.49 12.44
N PHE A 531 -27.30 -12.93 11.26
CA PHE A 531 -28.58 -12.38 10.80
C PHE A 531 -29.28 -13.44 9.93
N THR A 532 -30.26 -14.13 10.51
CA THR A 532 -30.98 -15.22 9.85
C THR A 532 -32.15 -14.67 9.06
N ASN A 533 -32.05 -14.70 7.73
CA ASN A 533 -33.08 -14.26 6.80
C ASN A 533 -34.22 -15.29 6.74
N SER A 534 -35.44 -14.78 6.83
CA SER A 534 -36.69 -15.55 6.80
C SER A 534 -37.68 -14.94 5.80
N SER A 535 -37.17 -14.19 4.82
CA SER A 535 -37.96 -13.58 3.75
C SER A 535 -38.59 -14.65 2.85
N THR A 536 -39.80 -14.38 2.37
CA THR A 536 -40.57 -15.32 1.54
C THR A 536 -41.14 -14.63 0.31
N ASP A 537 -41.36 -15.40 -0.74
CA ASP A 537 -41.89 -14.92 -2.01
C ASP A 537 -42.71 -16.02 -2.73
N ASN A 538 -43.47 -15.67 -3.77
CA ASN A 538 -44.18 -16.65 -4.61
C ASN A 538 -43.42 -17.05 -5.89
N GLY A 539 -42.36 -16.32 -6.25
CA GLY A 539 -41.36 -16.64 -7.26
C GLY A 539 -40.03 -17.00 -6.60
N THR A 540 -38.96 -16.29 -6.95
CA THR A 540 -37.61 -16.46 -6.38
C THR A 540 -37.04 -15.11 -5.94
N ILE A 541 -36.63 -15.00 -4.68
CA ILE A 541 -35.78 -13.88 -4.23
C ILE A 541 -34.43 -14.00 -4.94
N VAL A 542 -34.10 -13.04 -5.81
CA VAL A 542 -32.86 -13.02 -6.59
C VAL A 542 -31.76 -12.19 -5.93
N GLU A 543 -32.12 -11.22 -5.08
CA GLU A 543 -31.16 -10.36 -4.40
C GLU A 543 -31.55 -10.06 -2.95
N ASN A 544 -30.54 -9.92 -2.10
CA ASN A 544 -30.65 -9.53 -0.69
C ASN A 544 -29.62 -8.44 -0.44
N LEU A 545 -30.01 -7.22 -0.05
CA LEU A 545 -29.06 -6.16 0.30
C LEU A 545 -29.16 -5.83 1.79
N TRP A 546 -28.07 -6.06 2.50
CA TRP A 546 -27.93 -5.74 3.92
C TRP A 546 -27.19 -4.42 4.14
N ASP A 547 -27.74 -3.58 5.01
CA ASP A 547 -27.02 -2.51 5.69
C ASP A 547 -27.00 -2.80 7.20
N PHE A 548 -25.82 -2.82 7.81
CA PHE A 548 -25.65 -2.96 9.26
C PHE A 548 -25.52 -1.60 9.98
N GLY A 549 -25.45 -0.49 9.24
CA GLY A 549 -25.10 0.84 9.77
C GLY A 549 -23.61 1.04 10.02
N GLU A 550 -22.81 -0.03 9.92
CA GLU A 550 -21.35 -0.08 9.99
C GLU A 550 -20.81 -0.89 8.79
N GLY A 551 -19.55 -0.65 8.40
CA GLY A 551 -18.90 -1.34 7.29
C GLY A 551 -19.57 -1.14 5.91
N VAL A 552 -19.25 -2.03 4.98
CA VAL A 552 -19.82 -2.08 3.61
C VAL A 552 -21.13 -2.88 3.57
N PRO A 553 -22.01 -2.66 2.58
CA PRO A 553 -23.16 -3.52 2.35
C PRO A 553 -22.77 -4.97 2.02
N VAL A 554 -23.65 -5.91 2.32
CA VAL A 554 -23.43 -7.35 2.11
C VAL A 554 -24.62 -7.99 1.40
N THR A 555 -24.35 -8.92 0.47
CA THR A 555 -25.39 -9.65 -0.30
C THR A 555 -25.60 -11.11 0.08
N THR A 556 -24.82 -11.63 1.04
CA THR A 556 -25.01 -12.99 1.56
C THR A 556 -26.40 -13.17 2.17
N VAL A 557 -27.10 -14.25 1.78
CA VAL A 557 -28.51 -14.49 2.16
C VAL A 557 -28.76 -14.44 3.68
N SER A 558 -27.86 -15.00 4.49
CA SER A 558 -27.89 -14.91 5.97
C SER A 558 -26.47 -14.71 6.49
N PRO A 559 -26.03 -13.45 6.65
CA PRO A 559 -24.65 -13.11 6.98
C PRO A 559 -24.35 -13.20 8.47
N THR A 560 -23.06 -13.24 8.81
CA THR A 560 -22.57 -12.99 10.17
C THR A 560 -21.73 -11.72 10.12
N TYR A 561 -21.95 -10.80 11.07
CA TYR A 561 -21.23 -9.52 11.18
C TYR A 561 -20.79 -9.28 12.62
N THR A 562 -19.60 -8.71 12.81
CA THR A 562 -19.07 -8.29 14.11
C THR A 562 -18.92 -6.77 14.09
N TYR A 563 -19.45 -6.09 15.11
CA TYR A 563 -19.36 -4.64 15.23
C TYR A 563 -18.02 -4.24 15.87
N GLU A 564 -17.44 -3.16 15.36
CA GLU A 564 -16.16 -2.60 15.82
C GLU A 564 -16.36 -1.49 16.87
N LYS A 565 -17.56 -0.93 16.98
CA LYS A 565 -17.91 0.12 17.96
C LYS A 565 -19.21 -0.21 18.69
N ALA A 566 -19.34 0.33 19.90
CA ALA A 566 -20.59 0.25 20.67
C ALA A 566 -21.58 1.33 20.21
N GLY A 567 -22.87 1.01 20.19
CA GLY A 567 -23.90 1.88 19.67
C GLY A 567 -25.24 1.18 19.45
N THR A 568 -26.25 1.94 19.01
CA THR A 568 -27.52 1.36 18.53
C THR A 568 -27.54 1.43 17.00
N TYR A 569 -27.46 0.27 16.36
CA TYR A 569 -27.36 0.15 14.90
C TYR A 569 -28.73 -0.16 14.28
N ARG A 570 -29.00 0.41 13.10
CA ARG A 570 -30.24 0.22 12.32
C ARG A 570 -29.97 -0.78 11.19
N ILE A 571 -30.33 -2.02 11.44
CA ILE A 571 -30.09 -3.13 10.51
C ILE A 571 -31.22 -3.15 9.49
N THR A 572 -30.87 -3.08 8.22
CA THR A 572 -31.81 -2.99 7.10
C THR A 572 -31.57 -4.15 6.14
N LEU A 573 -32.62 -4.87 5.78
CA LEU A 573 -32.62 -5.88 4.71
C LEU A 573 -33.62 -5.43 3.64
N VAL A 574 -33.16 -5.26 2.41
CA VAL A 574 -34.01 -5.18 1.22
C VAL A 574 -33.90 -6.50 0.45
N VAL A 575 -35.01 -7.04 -0.04
CA VAL A 575 -35.02 -8.20 -0.95
C VAL A 575 -35.75 -7.86 -2.25
N TRP A 576 -35.22 -8.36 -3.37
CA TRP A 576 -35.85 -8.27 -4.70
C TRP A 576 -36.18 -9.66 -5.26
N ASP A 577 -37.29 -9.77 -5.98
CA ASP A 577 -37.72 -11.00 -6.66
C ASP A 577 -37.32 -11.07 -8.15
N ASP A 578 -37.54 -12.22 -8.79
CA ASP A 578 -37.24 -12.46 -10.21
C ASP A 578 -38.14 -11.67 -11.20
N THR A 579 -39.10 -10.89 -10.69
CA THR A 579 -39.92 -9.94 -11.44
C THR A 579 -39.51 -8.47 -11.22
N GLY A 580 -38.61 -8.21 -10.28
CA GLY A 580 -38.15 -6.88 -9.90
C GLY A 580 -39.05 -6.15 -8.89
N ARG A 581 -39.98 -6.82 -8.19
CA ARG A 581 -40.58 -6.22 -6.99
C ARG A 581 -39.59 -6.31 -5.84
N ALA A 582 -39.76 -5.41 -4.87
CA ALA A 582 -38.89 -5.33 -3.71
C ALA A 582 -39.67 -5.08 -2.43
N ASN A 583 -39.10 -5.48 -1.30
CA ASN A 583 -39.63 -5.15 0.01
C ASN A 583 -38.51 -5.03 1.05
N ILE A 584 -38.78 -4.32 2.14
CA ILE A 584 -37.77 -3.94 3.14
C ILE A 584 -38.20 -4.37 4.55
N GLN A 585 -37.23 -4.78 5.37
CA GLN A 585 -37.40 -5.01 6.80
C GLN A 585 -36.26 -4.30 7.55
N GLU A 586 -36.62 -3.65 8.66
CA GLU A 586 -35.66 -3.03 9.58
C GLU A 586 -35.70 -3.69 10.96
N ARG A 587 -34.58 -3.63 11.68
CA ARG A 587 -34.51 -3.85 13.13
C ARG A 587 -33.38 -3.04 13.75
N SER A 588 -33.56 -2.59 14.98
CA SER A 588 -32.45 -2.13 15.81
C SER A 588 -31.71 -3.30 16.46
N ILE A 589 -30.41 -3.11 16.70
CA ILE A 589 -29.61 -3.90 17.64
C ILE A 589 -28.79 -2.95 18.53
N LEU A 590 -28.77 -3.22 19.83
CA LEU A 590 -27.89 -2.53 20.79
C LEU A 590 -26.57 -3.30 20.92
N VAL A 591 -25.50 -2.76 20.34
CA VAL A 591 -24.13 -3.19 20.63
C VAL A 591 -23.69 -2.46 21.88
N TYR A 592 -23.53 -3.17 22.99
CA TYR A 592 -23.12 -2.58 24.26
C TYR A 592 -21.66 -2.91 24.59
N GLU A 593 -20.96 -1.94 25.19
CA GLU A 593 -19.75 -2.24 25.95
C GLU A 593 -20.17 -3.14 27.13
N GLY A 594 -19.61 -4.35 27.17
CA GLY A 594 -19.78 -5.24 28.32
C GLY A 594 -18.99 -4.74 29.53
N PRO A 595 -18.93 -5.52 30.63
CA PRO A 595 -17.77 -5.42 31.51
C PRO A 595 -16.49 -5.60 30.66
N PRO A 596 -15.36 -4.94 30.99
CA PRO A 596 -14.09 -5.16 30.31
C PRO A 596 -13.79 -6.65 30.28
N ASP A 597 -13.55 -7.19 29.09
CA ASP A 597 -13.31 -8.62 28.97
C ASP A 597 -11.89 -8.97 29.39
N THR A 598 -11.80 -10.00 30.22
CA THR A 598 -10.57 -10.47 30.84
C THR A 598 -10.43 -11.99 30.78
N GLU A 599 -11.35 -12.68 30.10
CA GLU A 599 -11.20 -14.10 29.80
C GLU A 599 -10.41 -14.21 28.50
N ALA A 600 -9.37 -15.03 28.48
CA ALA A 600 -8.63 -15.26 27.25
C ALA A 600 -9.32 -16.37 26.43
N PRO A 601 -9.37 -16.25 25.09
CA PRO A 601 -9.88 -17.31 24.24
C PRO A 601 -9.25 -18.66 24.54
N THR A 602 -10.02 -19.72 24.30
CA THR A 602 -9.49 -21.09 24.38
C THR A 602 -8.32 -21.29 23.41
N ALA A 603 -7.31 -22.08 23.79
CA ALA A 603 -6.16 -22.34 22.94
C ALA A 603 -6.56 -23.04 21.63
N PRO A 604 -6.09 -22.59 20.44
CA PRO A 604 -6.35 -23.28 19.18
C PRO A 604 -5.86 -24.73 19.24
N THR A 605 -6.71 -25.69 18.87
CA THR A 605 -6.39 -27.12 18.97
C THR A 605 -6.12 -27.76 17.61
N ASN A 606 -5.48 -28.93 17.62
CA ASN A 606 -5.17 -29.71 16.41
C ASN A 606 -4.39 -28.94 15.34
N LEU A 607 -3.43 -28.08 15.74
CA LEU A 607 -2.54 -27.42 14.78
C LEU A 607 -1.73 -28.49 14.03
N ALA A 608 -2.00 -28.60 12.74
CA ALA A 608 -1.44 -29.59 11.82
C ALA A 608 -0.98 -28.92 10.52
N SER A 609 -0.14 -29.62 9.76
CA SER A 609 0.23 -29.22 8.40
C SER A 609 -0.43 -30.19 7.41
N PRO A 610 -1.45 -29.75 6.64
CA PRO A 610 -2.07 -30.60 5.61
C PRO A 610 -1.15 -30.80 4.40
N SER A 611 -0.29 -29.80 4.11
CA SER A 611 0.65 -29.81 2.99
C SER A 611 1.86 -28.93 3.28
N LYS A 612 2.96 -29.19 2.55
CA LYS A 612 4.22 -28.46 2.61
C LYS A 612 4.99 -28.63 1.30
N SER A 613 6.04 -27.83 1.14
CA SER A 613 7.03 -27.97 0.08
C SER A 613 8.45 -27.85 0.65
N ASN A 614 9.43 -27.61 -0.21
CA ASN A 614 10.78 -27.22 0.19
C ASN A 614 10.87 -25.77 0.71
N VAL A 615 9.92 -24.89 0.39
CA VAL A 615 9.95 -23.46 0.77
C VAL A 615 8.65 -22.92 1.41
N THR A 616 7.65 -23.78 1.59
CA THR A 616 6.37 -23.45 2.26
C THR A 616 5.92 -24.56 3.22
N VAL A 617 5.12 -24.19 4.21
CA VAL A 617 4.35 -25.09 5.07
C VAL A 617 2.94 -24.52 5.20
N ASP A 618 1.94 -25.27 4.75
CA ASP A 618 0.54 -24.94 5.03
C ASP A 618 0.20 -25.40 6.46
N LEU A 619 -0.65 -24.63 7.13
CA LEU A 619 -1.09 -24.81 8.50
C LEU A 619 -2.62 -24.80 8.57
N SER A 620 -3.18 -25.66 9.41
CA SER A 620 -4.61 -25.70 9.72
C SER A 620 -4.82 -26.05 11.20
N TRP A 621 -5.80 -25.44 11.85
CA TRP A 621 -6.19 -25.72 13.22
C TRP A 621 -7.71 -25.80 13.38
N THR A 622 -8.16 -26.25 14.56
CA THR A 622 -9.55 -26.17 15.01
C THR A 622 -9.80 -24.82 15.65
N ALA A 623 -10.95 -24.22 15.36
CA ALA A 623 -11.33 -22.90 15.87
C ALA A 623 -11.34 -22.86 17.40
N SER A 624 -10.95 -21.70 17.94
CA SER A 624 -11.11 -21.35 19.34
C SER A 624 -12.53 -20.87 19.62
N THR A 625 -13.00 -21.14 20.83
CA THR A 625 -14.20 -20.51 21.43
C THR A 625 -13.81 -19.52 22.51
N ASP A 626 -14.67 -18.54 22.74
CA ASP A 626 -14.45 -17.47 23.71
C ASP A 626 -15.80 -16.96 24.27
N ASN A 627 -15.79 -16.19 25.36
CA ASN A 627 -16.99 -15.65 26.01
C ASN A 627 -17.52 -14.35 25.34
N VAL A 628 -16.68 -13.56 24.69
CA VAL A 628 -17.01 -12.31 23.97
C VAL A 628 -16.68 -12.41 22.48
N GLY A 629 -15.82 -13.33 22.06
CA GLY A 629 -15.69 -13.78 20.68
C GLY A 629 -14.27 -13.63 20.11
N VAL A 630 -13.85 -14.63 19.34
CA VAL A 630 -12.52 -14.66 18.72
C VAL A 630 -12.47 -13.71 17.52
N ALA A 631 -11.74 -12.61 17.69
CA ALA A 631 -11.49 -11.62 16.65
C ALA A 631 -10.44 -12.10 15.62
N GLY A 632 -9.57 -13.03 15.98
CA GLY A 632 -8.60 -13.60 15.04
C GLY A 632 -7.60 -14.59 15.65
N TYR A 633 -6.59 -14.94 14.87
CA TYR A 633 -5.50 -15.82 15.27
C TYR A 633 -4.14 -15.25 14.90
N ASP A 634 -3.14 -15.48 15.75
CA ASP A 634 -1.75 -15.05 15.53
C ASP A 634 -0.84 -16.27 15.39
N VAL A 635 -0.10 -16.31 14.27
CA VAL A 635 0.67 -17.48 13.81
C VAL A 635 2.15 -17.25 14.04
N TYR A 636 2.75 -18.04 14.93
CA TYR A 636 4.14 -17.90 15.34
C TYR A 636 5.02 -19.02 14.77
N ARG A 637 6.22 -18.67 14.31
CA ARG A 637 7.29 -19.57 13.84
C ARG A 637 8.49 -19.42 14.75
N GLY A 638 8.83 -20.46 15.53
CA GLY A 638 9.93 -20.41 16.50
C GLY A 638 9.74 -19.40 17.65
N GLY A 639 8.51 -18.92 17.87
CA GLY A 639 8.19 -17.84 18.82
C GLY A 639 8.07 -16.45 18.19
N THR A 640 8.52 -16.26 16.95
CA THR A 640 8.34 -14.99 16.21
C THR A 640 6.99 -15.00 15.49
N LEU A 641 6.18 -13.94 15.63
CA LEU A 641 4.96 -13.75 14.84
C LEU A 641 5.32 -13.67 13.34
N ILE A 642 4.63 -14.43 12.48
CA ILE A 642 4.84 -14.41 11.01
C ILE A 642 3.59 -14.02 10.22
N GLY A 643 2.48 -13.76 10.91
CA GLY A 643 1.24 -13.30 10.31
C GLY A 643 0.04 -13.59 11.21
N SER A 644 -1.10 -13.00 10.84
CA SER A 644 -2.36 -13.09 11.57
C SER A 644 -3.50 -13.46 10.62
N THR A 645 -4.62 -13.93 11.17
CA THR A 645 -5.89 -14.11 10.43
C THR A 645 -7.05 -13.46 11.18
N THR A 646 -8.04 -12.95 10.45
CA THR A 646 -9.17 -12.19 11.00
C THR A 646 -10.45 -13.03 11.03
N GLY A 647 -11.17 -12.97 12.14
CA GLY A 647 -12.43 -13.69 12.40
C GLY A 647 -12.24 -15.11 12.92
N ALA A 648 -13.13 -15.52 13.83
CA ALA A 648 -13.13 -16.83 14.51
C ALA A 648 -13.00 -18.06 13.59
N ASN A 649 -13.43 -17.97 12.33
CA ASN A 649 -13.43 -19.07 11.36
C ASN A 649 -12.16 -19.14 10.47
N ALA A 650 -11.23 -18.19 10.56
CA ALA A 650 -10.05 -18.14 9.68
C ALA A 650 -8.92 -19.07 10.16
N THR A 651 -9.17 -20.39 10.17
CA THR A 651 -8.33 -21.39 10.85
C THR A 651 -7.23 -22.04 9.99
N THR A 652 -6.72 -21.31 8.99
CA THR A 652 -5.67 -21.78 8.06
C THR A 652 -4.68 -20.68 7.72
N PHE A 653 -3.41 -21.03 7.51
CA PHE A 653 -2.34 -20.09 7.13
C PHE A 653 -1.24 -20.79 6.33
N THR A 654 -0.65 -20.14 5.32
CA THR A 654 0.51 -20.67 4.57
C THR A 654 1.78 -19.93 4.96
N ALA A 655 2.68 -20.59 5.69
CA ALA A 655 3.99 -20.06 6.01
C ALA A 655 4.92 -20.19 4.79
N THR A 656 5.40 -19.05 4.28
CA THR A 656 6.26 -18.94 3.10
C THR A 656 7.70 -18.55 3.47
N GLY A 657 8.59 -18.45 2.47
CA GLY A 657 9.97 -18.01 2.66
C GLY A 657 10.81 -18.95 3.54
N LEU A 658 10.48 -20.24 3.55
CA LEU A 658 11.15 -21.25 4.36
C LEU A 658 12.37 -21.82 3.62
N THR A 659 13.38 -22.25 4.39
CA THR A 659 14.57 -22.91 3.85
C THR A 659 14.30 -24.40 3.67
N PRO A 660 14.79 -25.06 2.60
CA PRO A 660 14.64 -26.49 2.41
C PRO A 660 15.32 -27.36 3.49
N SER A 661 14.85 -28.60 3.67
CA SER A 661 15.34 -29.56 4.67
C SER A 661 15.40 -29.04 6.12
N THR A 662 14.71 -27.94 6.43
CA THR A 662 14.86 -27.18 7.68
C THR A 662 13.66 -27.40 8.57
N SER A 663 13.91 -27.68 9.85
CA SER A 663 12.85 -27.92 10.84
C SER A 663 12.35 -26.61 11.43
N TYR A 664 11.07 -26.33 11.23
CA TYR A 664 10.37 -25.20 11.83
C TYR A 664 9.39 -25.69 12.90
N SER A 665 9.28 -24.95 13.99
CA SER A 665 8.22 -25.08 14.98
C SER A 665 7.19 -23.99 14.76
N PHE A 666 5.91 -24.37 14.75
CA PHE A 666 4.77 -23.46 14.62
C PHE A 666 3.84 -23.60 15.84
N THR A 667 3.28 -22.48 16.26
CA THR A 667 2.23 -22.38 17.27
C THR A 667 1.26 -21.27 16.89
N VAL A 668 -0.02 -21.44 17.18
CA VAL A 668 -1.05 -20.42 16.95
C VAL A 668 -1.68 -20.02 18.28
N LYS A 669 -1.92 -18.73 18.48
CA LYS A 669 -2.82 -18.21 19.52
C LYS A 669 -4.11 -17.70 18.89
N ALA A 670 -5.20 -17.68 19.63
CA ALA A 670 -6.38 -16.89 19.33
C ALA A 670 -6.34 -15.58 20.10
N LYS A 671 -7.03 -14.55 19.61
CA LYS A 671 -7.28 -13.28 20.30
C LYS A 671 -8.72 -12.83 20.12
N ASP A 672 -9.25 -12.18 21.14
CA ASP A 672 -10.55 -11.49 21.13
C ASP A 672 -10.43 -10.02 20.69
N ALA A 673 -11.50 -9.26 20.83
CA ALA A 673 -11.55 -7.83 20.52
C ALA A 673 -11.08 -6.89 21.67
N ALA A 674 -10.88 -7.42 22.88
CA ALA A 674 -10.33 -6.70 24.04
C ALA A 674 -8.80 -6.81 24.12
N GLY A 675 -8.20 -7.75 23.39
CA GLY A 675 -6.76 -8.00 23.32
C GLY A 675 -6.26 -9.15 24.19
N ASN A 676 -7.12 -9.97 24.79
CA ASN A 676 -6.63 -11.14 25.54
C ASN A 676 -6.13 -12.21 24.57
N GLU A 677 -4.90 -12.70 24.80
CA GLU A 677 -4.30 -13.78 24.02
C GLU A 677 -4.58 -15.14 24.66
N SER A 678 -5.01 -16.12 23.85
CA SER A 678 -5.08 -17.51 24.29
C SER A 678 -3.71 -18.06 24.69
N ALA A 679 -3.71 -19.11 25.53
CA ALA A 679 -2.57 -20.01 25.57
C ALA A 679 -2.28 -20.57 24.16
N ALA A 680 -1.01 -20.80 23.85
CA ALA A 680 -0.61 -21.28 22.53
C ALA A 680 -1.12 -22.71 22.24
N SER A 681 -1.37 -22.99 20.96
CA SER A 681 -1.69 -24.32 20.44
C SER A 681 -0.62 -25.36 20.77
N ASN A 682 -0.90 -26.63 20.44
CA ASN A 682 0.16 -27.63 20.33
C ASN A 682 1.29 -27.13 19.39
N THR A 683 2.55 -27.35 19.76
CA THR A 683 3.70 -26.99 18.92
C THR A 683 3.84 -27.99 17.77
N LEU A 684 3.51 -27.55 16.57
CA LEU A 684 3.65 -28.31 15.35
C LEU A 684 5.09 -28.20 14.84
N ASN A 685 5.84 -29.30 14.86
CA ASN A 685 7.20 -29.35 14.31
C ASN A 685 7.17 -29.96 12.91
N VAL A 686 7.53 -29.17 11.89
CA VAL A 686 7.53 -29.57 10.48
C VAL A 686 8.89 -29.25 9.86
N THR A 687 9.57 -30.29 9.36
CA THR A 687 10.68 -30.12 8.43
C THR A 687 10.12 -29.88 7.02
N THR A 688 10.53 -28.80 6.36
CA THR A 688 10.31 -28.62 4.92
C THR A 688 10.89 -29.80 4.14
N ASP A 689 10.39 -30.03 2.94
CA ASP A 689 10.97 -31.05 2.07
C ASP A 689 12.37 -30.66 1.59
N ALA A 690 13.11 -31.64 1.09
CA ALA A 690 14.41 -31.38 0.47
C ALA A 690 14.23 -30.50 -0.76
N GLY A 691 15.11 -29.51 -0.92
CA GLY A 691 15.22 -28.76 -2.17
C GLY A 691 15.78 -29.67 -3.26
N ASP A 692 15.66 -29.25 -4.52
CA ASP A 692 16.38 -29.97 -5.56
C ASP A 692 17.89 -29.80 -5.38
N THR A 693 18.61 -30.91 -5.49
CA THR A 693 20.08 -30.97 -5.38
C THR A 693 20.70 -31.68 -6.57
N GLN A 694 19.91 -32.05 -7.57
CA GLN A 694 20.39 -32.70 -8.79
C GLN A 694 20.49 -31.62 -9.88
N PRO A 695 21.67 -31.40 -10.49
CA PRO A 695 21.79 -30.48 -11.60
C PRO A 695 21.19 -31.08 -12.89
N PRO A 696 20.69 -30.22 -13.79
CA PRO A 696 20.27 -30.65 -15.12
C PRO A 696 21.37 -31.42 -15.88
N THR A 697 20.94 -32.23 -16.83
CA THR A 697 21.85 -32.86 -17.80
C THR A 697 22.62 -31.82 -18.62
N ALA A 698 23.85 -32.13 -19.01
CA ALA A 698 24.67 -31.24 -19.82
C ALA A 698 24.04 -31.00 -21.21
N PRO A 699 23.91 -29.74 -21.68
CA PRO A 699 23.41 -29.44 -23.01
C PRO A 699 24.19 -30.17 -24.11
N ALA A 700 23.50 -30.98 -24.90
CA ALA A 700 24.10 -31.80 -25.95
C ALA A 700 24.08 -31.09 -27.31
N ASN A 701 24.94 -31.54 -28.23
CA ASN A 701 24.96 -31.08 -29.63
C ASN A 701 25.07 -29.56 -29.81
N LEU A 702 25.94 -28.89 -29.02
CA LEU A 702 26.26 -27.48 -29.23
C LEU A 702 26.86 -27.30 -30.64
N THR A 703 26.21 -26.48 -31.45
CA THR A 703 26.55 -26.24 -32.87
C THR A 703 26.48 -24.75 -33.19
N ASN A 704 27.30 -24.33 -34.16
CA ASN A 704 27.25 -23.01 -34.77
C ASN A 704 26.26 -23.06 -35.94
N THR A 705 25.24 -22.21 -35.92
CA THR A 705 24.22 -22.13 -36.97
C THR A 705 24.46 -20.99 -37.96
N ALA A 706 25.16 -19.93 -37.53
CA ALA A 706 25.58 -18.81 -38.39
C ALA A 706 26.70 -18.01 -37.72
N LYS A 707 27.61 -17.42 -38.50
CA LYS A 707 28.60 -16.46 -37.99
C LYS A 707 28.84 -15.31 -38.96
N THR A 708 29.08 -14.13 -38.42
CA THR A 708 29.56 -12.94 -39.14
C THR A 708 30.98 -12.61 -38.70
N ASP A 709 31.47 -11.40 -38.98
CA ASP A 709 32.69 -10.86 -38.38
C ASP A 709 32.49 -10.43 -36.91
N THR A 710 31.26 -10.12 -36.50
CA THR A 710 30.94 -9.52 -35.19
C THR A 710 29.91 -10.30 -34.37
N SER A 711 29.45 -11.46 -34.86
CA SER A 711 28.46 -12.32 -34.20
C SER A 711 28.62 -13.82 -34.47
N VAL A 712 28.12 -14.64 -33.54
CA VAL A 712 27.97 -16.09 -33.67
C VAL A 712 26.61 -16.53 -33.12
N SER A 713 25.85 -17.26 -33.93
CA SER A 713 24.59 -17.92 -33.56
C SER A 713 24.86 -19.38 -33.18
N LEU A 714 24.31 -19.79 -32.03
CA LEU A 714 24.52 -21.10 -31.42
C LEU A 714 23.18 -21.82 -31.24
N ALA A 715 23.20 -23.14 -31.36
CA ALA A 715 22.07 -24.02 -31.06
C ALA A 715 22.53 -25.28 -30.32
N TRP A 716 21.69 -25.80 -29.43
CA TRP A 716 21.92 -27.04 -28.70
C TRP A 716 20.63 -27.86 -28.56
N THR A 717 20.76 -29.09 -28.10
CA THR A 717 19.65 -29.96 -27.69
C THR A 717 19.25 -29.63 -26.25
N ALA A 718 17.95 -29.62 -25.97
CA ALA A 718 17.43 -29.32 -24.64
C ALA A 718 17.95 -30.30 -23.58
N SER A 719 18.32 -29.76 -22.42
CA SER A 719 18.62 -30.55 -21.23
C SER A 719 17.32 -31.05 -20.58
N SER A 720 17.38 -32.26 -20.02
CA SER A 720 16.39 -32.75 -19.06
C SER A 720 16.87 -32.58 -17.62
N ASP A 721 15.91 -32.49 -16.72
CA ASP A 721 16.06 -32.30 -15.28
C ASP A 721 14.88 -32.97 -14.53
N ASN A 722 14.98 -33.18 -13.21
CA ASN A 722 13.96 -33.85 -12.41
C ASN A 722 12.89 -32.92 -11.78
N VAL A 723 13.13 -31.61 -11.67
CA VAL A 723 12.10 -30.61 -11.33
C VAL A 723 11.83 -29.67 -12.51
N GLY A 724 12.86 -29.29 -13.26
CA GLY A 724 12.72 -28.66 -14.57
C GLY A 724 13.77 -27.61 -14.90
N VAL A 725 14.23 -27.60 -16.15
CA VAL A 725 15.20 -26.61 -16.67
C VAL A 725 14.53 -25.23 -16.83
N THR A 726 15.03 -24.24 -16.10
CA THR A 726 14.56 -22.84 -16.14
C THR A 726 15.29 -22.00 -17.16
N GLY A 727 16.43 -22.45 -17.68
CA GLY A 727 17.19 -21.74 -18.70
C GLY A 727 18.57 -22.32 -18.96
N TYR A 728 19.35 -21.59 -19.76
CA TYR A 728 20.72 -21.94 -20.13
C TYR A 728 21.65 -20.73 -20.01
N ASP A 729 22.88 -20.95 -19.58
CA ASP A 729 23.96 -19.97 -19.59
C ASP A 729 25.03 -20.40 -20.59
N VAL A 730 25.33 -19.52 -21.54
CA VAL A 730 26.32 -19.71 -22.59
C VAL A 730 27.60 -18.99 -22.19
N TYR A 731 28.69 -19.74 -22.09
CA TYR A 731 30.00 -19.26 -21.67
C TYR A 731 30.94 -19.14 -22.88
N ASN A 732 31.73 -18.07 -22.91
CA ASN A 732 32.94 -17.95 -23.72
C ASN A 732 34.16 -18.17 -22.81
N GLY A 733 34.84 -19.31 -22.95
CA GLY A 733 35.83 -19.75 -21.96
C GLY A 733 35.19 -19.93 -20.58
N ALA A 734 35.60 -19.11 -19.61
CA ALA A 734 35.06 -19.12 -18.24
C ALA A 734 33.96 -18.07 -17.98
N SER A 735 33.80 -17.08 -18.86
CA SER A 735 32.88 -15.94 -18.68
C SER A 735 31.54 -16.20 -19.36
N ILE A 736 30.41 -15.81 -18.74
CA ILE A 736 29.10 -15.86 -19.41
C ILE A 736 29.09 -14.83 -20.55
N ALA A 737 28.73 -15.27 -21.75
CA ALA A 737 28.56 -14.44 -22.95
C ALA A 737 27.09 -14.13 -23.25
N GLY A 738 26.16 -14.92 -22.71
CA GLY A 738 24.72 -14.68 -22.79
C GLY A 738 23.91 -15.80 -22.13
N SER A 739 22.62 -15.58 -21.93
CA SER A 739 21.72 -16.52 -21.25
C SER A 739 20.37 -16.62 -21.96
N THR A 740 19.66 -17.73 -21.77
CA THR A 740 18.29 -17.93 -22.27
C THR A 740 17.38 -18.46 -21.16
N SER A 741 16.06 -18.22 -21.28
CA SER A 741 15.06 -18.56 -20.27
C SER A 741 14.01 -19.53 -20.81
N GLY A 742 13.66 -20.53 -20.01
CA GLY A 742 12.77 -21.64 -20.34
C GLY A 742 13.48 -22.84 -20.99
N ALA A 743 13.05 -24.06 -20.62
CA ALA A 743 13.64 -25.32 -21.10
C ALA A 743 13.78 -25.45 -22.63
N GLY A 744 12.86 -24.82 -23.39
CA GLY A 744 12.84 -24.84 -24.85
C GLY A 744 13.70 -23.77 -25.55
N ALA A 745 14.33 -22.85 -24.82
CA ALA A 745 15.11 -21.75 -25.40
C ALA A 745 16.55 -22.18 -25.74
N THR A 746 16.69 -23.13 -26.66
CA THR A 746 17.96 -23.82 -26.97
C THR A 746 18.80 -23.19 -28.07
N THR A 747 18.62 -21.88 -28.32
CA THR A 747 19.39 -21.09 -29.27
C THR A 747 19.71 -19.70 -28.73
N ILE A 748 20.84 -19.12 -29.13
CA ILE A 748 21.18 -17.71 -28.86
C ILE A 748 22.00 -17.14 -30.02
N THR A 749 22.00 -15.82 -30.18
CA THR A 749 22.99 -15.12 -31.04
C THR A 749 23.79 -14.16 -30.19
N LEU A 750 25.10 -14.38 -30.14
CA LEU A 750 26.07 -13.55 -29.44
C LEU A 750 26.61 -12.51 -30.41
N THR A 751 26.65 -11.24 -30.00
CA THR A 751 27.04 -10.08 -30.83
C THR A 751 28.12 -9.25 -30.13
N GLY A 752 28.75 -8.32 -30.86
CA GLY A 752 29.86 -7.51 -30.32
C GLY A 752 31.18 -8.28 -30.20
N LEU A 753 31.31 -9.40 -30.93
CA LEU A 753 32.54 -10.18 -31.01
C LEU A 753 33.56 -9.46 -31.91
N SER A 754 34.85 -9.70 -31.67
CA SER A 754 35.93 -9.19 -32.51
C SER A 754 36.06 -10.02 -33.81
N PRO A 755 36.33 -9.38 -34.97
CA PRO A 755 36.60 -10.09 -36.22
C PRO A 755 37.85 -11.00 -36.19
N ASN A 756 37.86 -12.03 -37.04
CA ASN A 756 38.93 -13.03 -37.18
C ASN A 756 39.37 -13.69 -35.86
N THR A 757 38.54 -13.65 -34.81
CA THR A 757 38.91 -14.04 -33.44
C THR A 757 38.26 -15.37 -33.08
N SER A 758 39.04 -16.27 -32.47
CA SER A 758 38.59 -17.61 -32.12
C SER A 758 38.00 -17.64 -30.71
N TYR A 759 36.72 -17.93 -30.62
CA TYR A 759 35.96 -18.03 -29.37
C TYR A 759 35.64 -19.49 -29.07
N THR A 760 35.73 -19.90 -27.80
CA THR A 760 35.38 -21.29 -27.41
C THR A 760 34.17 -21.26 -26.50
N PHE A 761 33.03 -21.66 -27.05
CA PHE A 761 31.76 -21.63 -26.37
C PHE A 761 31.44 -22.95 -25.66
N THR A 762 30.84 -22.87 -24.48
CA THR A 762 30.14 -23.98 -23.83
C THR A 762 28.79 -23.51 -23.33
N VAL A 763 27.84 -24.43 -23.15
CA VAL A 763 26.53 -24.12 -22.54
C VAL A 763 26.33 -24.97 -21.30
N LYS A 764 25.73 -24.38 -20.26
CA LYS A 764 25.20 -25.11 -19.10
C LYS A 764 23.71 -24.84 -18.98
N ALA A 765 22.95 -25.84 -18.54
CA ALA A 765 21.56 -25.67 -18.13
C ALA A 765 21.47 -25.36 -16.63
N LYS A 766 20.38 -24.71 -16.21
CA LYS A 766 20.03 -24.45 -14.81
C LYS A 766 18.57 -24.78 -14.53
N ASP A 767 18.28 -25.17 -13.30
CA ASP A 767 16.94 -25.53 -12.80
C ASP A 767 16.31 -24.39 -11.98
N ALA A 768 15.25 -24.68 -11.22
CA ALA A 768 14.61 -23.71 -10.31
C ALA A 768 15.33 -23.56 -8.95
N ALA A 769 16.29 -24.43 -8.62
CA ALA A 769 17.09 -24.38 -7.40
C ALA A 769 18.48 -23.74 -7.62
N ASN A 770 18.80 -23.35 -8.86
CA ASN A 770 20.12 -22.92 -9.33
C ASN A 770 21.20 -24.01 -9.30
N ASN A 771 20.83 -25.29 -9.35
CA ASN A 771 21.78 -26.34 -9.70
C ASN A 771 22.18 -26.17 -11.17
N VAL A 772 23.48 -26.16 -11.45
CA VAL A 772 24.03 -25.90 -12.79
C VAL A 772 24.62 -27.19 -13.36
N SER A 773 24.27 -27.50 -14.62
CA SER A 773 24.76 -28.68 -15.32
C SER A 773 26.29 -28.68 -15.48
N ALA A 774 26.86 -29.86 -15.74
CA ALA A 774 28.14 -29.93 -16.42
C ALA A 774 28.06 -29.19 -17.76
N ALA A 775 29.18 -28.63 -18.21
CA ALA A 775 29.25 -27.94 -19.50
C ALA A 775 29.01 -28.90 -20.67
N SER A 776 28.42 -28.37 -21.74
CA SER A 776 28.44 -29.01 -23.07
C SER A 776 29.88 -29.32 -23.51
N ALA A 777 30.02 -30.15 -24.54
CA ALA A 777 31.28 -30.17 -25.29
C ALA A 777 31.63 -28.74 -25.77
N PRO A 778 32.91 -28.33 -25.69
CA PRO A 778 33.33 -27.00 -26.15
C PRO A 778 33.29 -26.91 -27.67
N LEU A 779 32.72 -25.81 -28.17
CA LEU A 779 32.64 -25.48 -29.58
C LEU A 779 33.50 -24.25 -29.87
N THR A 780 34.63 -24.45 -30.55
CA THR A 780 35.48 -23.35 -31.03
C THR A 780 34.94 -22.80 -32.34
N VAL A 781 34.66 -21.50 -32.38
CA VAL A 781 34.18 -20.74 -33.54
C VAL A 781 35.05 -19.52 -33.74
N THR A 782 35.76 -19.44 -34.86
CA THR A 782 36.41 -18.21 -35.31
C THR A 782 35.40 -17.36 -36.07
N THR A 783 35.18 -16.12 -35.64
CA THR A 783 34.43 -15.11 -36.41
C THR A 783 35.06 -14.87 -37.78
N ASN A 784 34.30 -14.34 -38.73
CA ASN A 784 34.85 -14.01 -40.04
C ASN A 784 35.85 -12.86 -39.91
N PRO A 785 36.85 -12.76 -40.80
CA PRO A 785 37.63 -11.53 -40.96
C PRO A 785 36.72 -10.31 -41.25
N ALA A 786 37.09 -9.14 -40.72
CA ALA A 786 36.36 -7.89 -40.94
C ALA A 786 36.27 -7.59 -42.43
N ALA A 787 35.07 -7.36 -42.94
CA ALA A 787 34.84 -7.35 -44.39
C ALA A 787 35.51 -6.15 -45.09
N ASN A 788 36.61 -6.42 -45.79
CA ASN A 788 37.44 -5.41 -46.47
C ASN A 788 36.96 -5.22 -47.91
N TRP A 789 35.83 -4.54 -48.08
CA TRP A 789 35.22 -4.27 -49.38
C TRP A 789 36.01 -3.25 -50.20
N VAL A 790 36.79 -3.73 -51.16
CA VAL A 790 37.56 -2.88 -52.08
C VAL A 790 36.87 -2.85 -53.44
N HIS A 791 36.60 -1.64 -53.93
CA HIS A 791 36.01 -1.42 -55.25
C HIS A 791 36.89 -2.02 -56.36
N CYS A 792 36.29 -2.84 -57.23
CA CYS A 792 37.01 -3.56 -58.29
C CYS A 792 36.52 -3.30 -59.71
N ALA A 793 35.26 -2.90 -59.91
CA ALA A 793 34.73 -2.54 -61.22
C ALA A 793 33.37 -1.83 -61.13
N GLY A 794 33.07 -0.93 -62.07
CA GLY A 794 31.73 -0.39 -62.30
C GLY A 794 30.85 -1.30 -63.16
N GLU A 795 29.57 -0.97 -63.29
CA GLU A 795 28.58 -1.75 -64.03
C GLU A 795 29.04 -2.13 -65.46
N ASN A 796 28.75 -3.38 -65.83
CA ASN A 796 29.14 -4.08 -67.06
C ASN A 796 30.66 -4.21 -67.31
N ASN A 797 31.51 -4.07 -66.28
CA ASN A 797 32.95 -4.35 -66.36
C ASN A 797 33.35 -5.58 -65.52
N PRO A 798 34.49 -6.24 -65.81
CA PRO A 798 34.97 -7.38 -65.01
C PRO A 798 35.69 -6.92 -63.73
N CYS A 799 35.14 -7.30 -62.57
CA CYS A 799 35.83 -7.26 -61.28
C CYS A 799 36.84 -8.41 -61.24
N ASN A 800 38.15 -8.11 -61.23
CA ASN A 800 39.22 -9.10 -61.21
C ASN A 800 39.95 -9.10 -59.86
N PHE A 801 40.28 -10.29 -59.36
CA PHE A 801 40.93 -10.55 -58.07
C PHE A 801 41.65 -11.91 -58.12
N THR A 802 42.15 -12.41 -56.98
CA THR A 802 42.84 -13.70 -56.91
C THR A 802 42.18 -14.66 -55.92
N GLY A 803 42.06 -15.92 -56.32
CA GLY A 803 41.39 -16.97 -55.54
C GLY A 803 39.87 -16.83 -55.54
N THR A 804 39.22 -17.58 -54.65
CA THR A 804 37.76 -17.47 -54.42
C THR A 804 37.50 -16.36 -53.41
N LYS A 805 36.66 -15.39 -53.76
CA LYS A 805 36.29 -14.25 -52.93
C LYS A 805 34.79 -13.99 -53.01
N GLU A 806 34.26 -13.40 -51.94
CA GLU A 806 32.94 -12.81 -51.95
C GLU A 806 32.99 -11.45 -52.66
N VAL A 807 32.02 -11.20 -53.54
CA VAL A 807 31.85 -9.94 -54.28
C VAL A 807 30.43 -9.46 -54.03
N ARG A 808 30.26 -8.15 -53.83
CA ARG A 808 28.95 -7.50 -53.76
C ARG A 808 28.77 -6.58 -54.96
N TYR A 809 27.57 -6.57 -55.55
CA TYR A 809 27.21 -5.75 -56.70
C TYR A 809 25.96 -4.93 -56.36
N GLY A 810 26.02 -3.60 -56.48
CA GLY A 810 24.93 -2.74 -56.00
C GLY A 810 25.23 -1.25 -55.95
N ALA A 811 24.37 -0.50 -55.25
CA ALA A 811 24.46 0.94 -55.05
C ALA A 811 23.67 1.35 -53.78
N ASN A 812 23.99 2.53 -53.22
CA ASN A 812 23.22 3.15 -52.13
C ASN A 812 22.96 2.25 -50.89
N GLY A 813 23.91 1.36 -50.56
CA GLY A 813 23.78 0.42 -49.44
C GLY A 813 23.03 -0.88 -49.78
N ILE A 814 22.39 -0.99 -50.95
CA ILE A 814 21.67 -2.17 -51.42
C ILE A 814 22.57 -2.94 -52.40
N TYR A 815 22.89 -4.19 -52.06
CA TYR A 815 23.79 -5.04 -52.84
C TYR A 815 23.24 -6.47 -52.98
N ALA A 816 23.41 -7.05 -54.16
CA ALA A 816 23.40 -8.50 -54.34
C ALA A 816 24.81 -9.05 -54.05
N TYR A 817 24.91 -10.18 -53.36
CA TYR A 817 26.17 -10.81 -52.97
C TYR A 817 26.35 -12.14 -53.71
N GLY A 818 27.59 -12.51 -54.00
CA GLY A 818 27.92 -13.82 -54.57
C GLY A 818 29.40 -14.16 -54.41
N THR A 819 29.70 -15.45 -54.41
CA THR A 819 31.06 -15.97 -54.25
C THR A 819 31.59 -16.44 -55.60
N PHE A 820 32.70 -15.85 -56.05
CA PHE A 820 33.27 -16.04 -57.37
C PHE A 820 34.77 -16.31 -57.28
N THR A 821 35.36 -16.87 -58.33
CA THR A 821 36.79 -17.26 -58.36
C THR A 821 37.53 -16.51 -59.46
N ASN A 822 38.56 -15.74 -59.07
CA ASN A 822 39.40 -14.86 -59.88
C ASN A 822 38.71 -13.69 -60.62
N THR A 823 37.47 -13.85 -61.12
CA THR A 823 36.77 -12.76 -61.84
C THR A 823 35.25 -12.91 -61.82
N VAL A 824 34.54 -11.78 -61.93
CA VAL A 824 33.09 -11.73 -62.18
C VAL A 824 32.72 -10.48 -63.00
N MET A 825 31.76 -10.59 -63.91
CA MET A 825 31.18 -9.44 -64.64
C MET A 825 30.12 -8.73 -63.79
N CYS A 826 30.36 -7.45 -63.48
CA CYS A 826 29.53 -6.60 -62.63
C CYS A 826 28.22 -6.20 -63.31
N SER A 827 27.30 -7.15 -63.39
CA SER A 827 26.12 -7.08 -64.24
C SER A 827 24.96 -7.80 -63.58
N ASN A 828 23.74 -7.38 -63.95
CA ASN A 828 22.51 -7.99 -63.47
C ASN A 828 22.44 -9.50 -63.78
N HIS A 829 23.12 -9.96 -64.85
CA HIS A 829 23.21 -11.38 -65.18
C HIS A 829 24.17 -12.14 -64.24
N GLY A 830 25.34 -11.56 -63.93
CA GLY A 830 26.33 -12.18 -63.04
C GLY A 830 25.86 -12.37 -61.59
N PHE A 831 24.90 -11.56 -61.14
CA PHE A 831 24.36 -11.56 -59.77
C PHE A 831 22.87 -11.98 -59.70
N GLY A 832 22.32 -12.55 -60.77
CA GLY A 832 20.97 -13.16 -60.78
C GLY A 832 19.78 -12.18 -60.81
N GLY A 833 20.00 -10.87 -60.87
CA GLY A 833 18.98 -9.83 -60.98
C GLY A 833 19.60 -8.43 -60.95
N ASP A 834 18.79 -7.38 -61.17
CA ASP A 834 19.20 -6.01 -60.86
C ASP A 834 18.85 -5.69 -59.40
N PRO A 835 19.83 -5.49 -58.51
CA PRO A 835 19.57 -5.15 -57.11
C PRO A 835 19.04 -3.71 -56.94
N VAL A 836 19.33 -2.80 -57.88
CA VAL A 836 18.95 -1.38 -57.80
C VAL A 836 18.58 -0.85 -59.20
N PRO A 837 17.39 -1.19 -59.73
CA PRO A 837 16.98 -0.79 -61.08
C PRO A 837 17.05 0.72 -61.32
N GLY A 838 17.65 1.11 -62.45
CA GLY A 838 17.78 2.51 -62.86
C GLY A 838 18.99 3.28 -62.28
N TYR A 839 19.76 2.67 -61.37
CA TYR A 839 21.00 3.24 -60.84
C TYR A 839 22.23 2.57 -61.46
N TYR A 840 23.32 3.32 -61.56
CA TYR A 840 24.64 2.77 -61.91
C TYR A 840 25.20 2.02 -60.71
N LYS A 841 25.57 0.74 -60.89
CA LYS A 841 26.04 -0.14 -59.81
C LYS A 841 27.56 -0.36 -59.85
N THR A 842 28.14 -0.75 -58.72
CA THR A 842 29.55 -1.13 -58.60
C THR A 842 29.70 -2.54 -58.04
N CYS A 843 30.76 -3.24 -58.45
CA CYS A 843 31.29 -4.34 -57.67
C CYS A 843 32.33 -3.86 -56.68
N ASP A 844 32.26 -4.38 -55.46
CA ASP A 844 33.36 -4.38 -54.50
C ASP A 844 33.66 -5.84 -54.11
N VAL A 845 34.95 -6.20 -54.01
CA VAL A 845 35.41 -7.53 -53.61
C VAL A 845 35.89 -7.50 -52.16
N ASN A 846 35.54 -8.52 -51.38
CA ASN A 846 35.99 -8.65 -50.00
C ASN A 846 37.43 -9.18 -49.96
N LEU A 847 38.41 -8.30 -49.76
CA LEU A 847 39.83 -8.65 -49.72
C LEU A 847 40.31 -9.19 -48.37
N ALA A 848 39.43 -9.34 -47.38
CA ALA A 848 39.82 -9.82 -46.06
C ALA A 848 40.47 -11.22 -46.15
N SER A 849 41.53 -11.42 -45.37
CA SER A 849 42.36 -12.63 -45.38
C SER A 849 42.15 -13.45 -44.12
N GLU A 850 41.84 -14.74 -44.29
CA GLU A 850 41.79 -15.69 -43.19
C GLU A 850 43.21 -16.01 -42.70
N GLY A 851 43.63 -15.38 -41.59
CA GLY A 851 44.77 -15.84 -40.78
C GLY A 851 45.74 -14.77 -40.27
N GLY A 852 45.93 -14.75 -38.94
CA GLY A 852 47.20 -14.40 -38.29
C GLY A 852 47.49 -12.93 -37.97
N GLY A 853 47.31 -12.54 -36.72
CA GLY A 853 47.85 -11.32 -36.12
C GLY A 853 47.72 -11.39 -34.59
N GLY A 854 48.80 -11.15 -33.84
CA GLY A 854 48.85 -11.38 -32.39
C GLY A 854 48.36 -10.20 -31.55
N GLY A 855 47.63 -10.49 -30.47
CA GLY A 855 47.37 -9.55 -29.37
C GLY A 855 48.38 -9.71 -28.23
N ASP A 856 48.29 -8.84 -27.22
CA ASP A 856 49.15 -8.86 -26.04
C ASP A 856 48.86 -10.06 -25.12
N THR A 857 49.91 -10.66 -24.58
CA THR A 857 49.88 -11.90 -23.77
C THR A 857 50.68 -11.80 -22.46
N GLN A 858 51.29 -10.65 -22.19
CA GLN A 858 51.99 -10.42 -20.92
C GLN A 858 51.00 -9.93 -19.86
N ALA A 859 51.15 -10.43 -18.62
CA ALA A 859 50.26 -10.07 -17.52
C ALA A 859 50.88 -8.99 -16.62
N PRO A 860 50.04 -8.13 -16.01
CA PRO A 860 50.50 -7.16 -15.01
C PRO A 860 51.27 -7.78 -13.85
N THR A 861 52.16 -6.99 -13.25
CA THR A 861 52.82 -7.35 -12.00
C THR A 861 51.80 -7.51 -10.86
N ALA A 862 52.11 -8.37 -9.88
CA ALA A 862 51.22 -8.59 -8.74
C ALA A 862 51.09 -7.32 -7.88
N PRO A 863 49.88 -6.93 -7.43
CA PRO A 863 49.71 -5.83 -6.50
C PRO A 863 50.51 -6.04 -5.22
N THR A 864 51.19 -5.00 -4.74
CA THR A 864 52.03 -5.06 -3.53
C THR A 864 51.51 -4.15 -2.44
N GLY A 865 51.98 -4.31 -1.20
CA GLY A 865 51.60 -3.42 -0.10
C GLY A 865 50.12 -3.46 0.30
N LEU A 866 49.40 -4.56 0.02
CA LEU A 866 48.01 -4.73 0.46
C LEU A 866 47.92 -4.63 1.99
N THR A 867 47.17 -3.64 2.46
CA THR A 867 46.89 -3.39 3.87
C THR A 867 45.41 -3.08 4.07
N SER A 868 44.93 -3.24 5.30
CA SER A 868 43.67 -2.61 5.71
C SER A 868 43.94 -1.18 6.18
N THR A 869 43.05 -0.26 5.81
CA THR A 869 43.10 1.18 6.17
C THR A 869 42.08 1.55 7.22
N GLY A 870 41.08 0.69 7.45
CA GLY A 870 39.99 0.88 8.38
C GLY A 870 39.10 -0.36 8.38
N LYS A 871 38.31 -0.51 9.44
CA LYS A 871 37.38 -1.63 9.62
C LYS A 871 36.25 -1.19 10.56
N THR A 872 35.15 -1.92 10.50
CA THR A 872 34.01 -1.76 11.41
C THR A 872 33.55 -3.14 11.87
N SER A 873 32.39 -3.24 12.53
CA SER A 873 31.72 -4.51 12.79
C SER A 873 31.17 -5.20 11.53
N SER A 874 31.05 -4.51 10.39
CA SER A 874 30.47 -5.09 9.15
C SER A 874 31.22 -4.77 7.84
N SER A 875 32.41 -4.14 7.92
CA SER A 875 33.21 -3.80 6.76
C SER A 875 34.72 -3.80 7.01
N ALA A 876 35.48 -3.96 5.93
CA ALA A 876 36.94 -3.81 5.88
C ALA A 876 37.34 -2.92 4.69
N SER A 877 37.99 -1.80 4.98
CA SER A 877 38.63 -0.94 3.99
C SER A 877 40.05 -1.41 3.72
N LEU A 878 40.42 -1.45 2.44
CA LEU A 878 41.66 -2.03 1.92
C LEU A 878 42.35 -1.05 0.96
N SER A 879 43.68 -1.03 0.95
CA SER A 879 44.48 -0.32 -0.05
C SER A 879 45.76 -1.08 -0.41
N TRP A 880 46.29 -0.82 -1.60
CA TRP A 880 47.50 -1.43 -2.13
C TRP A 880 48.30 -0.44 -3.01
N THR A 881 49.53 -0.82 -3.34
CA THR A 881 50.38 -0.15 -4.33
C THR A 881 49.98 -0.61 -5.74
N ALA A 882 49.95 0.33 -6.69
CA ALA A 882 49.63 0.04 -8.08
C ALA A 882 50.55 -1.01 -8.73
N SER A 883 49.96 -1.84 -9.58
CA SER A 883 50.68 -2.74 -10.49
C SER A 883 51.19 -1.99 -11.72
N THR A 884 52.14 -2.61 -12.41
CA THR A 884 52.73 -2.15 -13.67
C THR A 884 52.56 -3.20 -14.77
N ASP A 885 52.50 -2.74 -16.01
CA ASP A 885 52.25 -3.56 -17.19
C ASP A 885 52.86 -2.91 -18.44
N ASN A 886 53.04 -3.65 -19.55
CA ASN A 886 53.60 -3.16 -20.80
C ASN A 886 52.61 -2.43 -21.73
N VAL A 887 51.30 -2.67 -21.60
CA VAL A 887 50.24 -1.93 -22.31
C VAL A 887 49.37 -1.13 -21.34
N GLY A 888 49.18 -1.60 -20.11
CA GLY A 888 48.69 -0.80 -18.99
C GLY A 888 47.59 -1.47 -18.16
N VAL A 889 47.65 -1.27 -16.84
CA VAL A 889 46.68 -1.82 -15.88
C VAL A 889 45.36 -1.04 -15.95
N THR A 890 44.27 -1.74 -16.24
CA THR A 890 42.91 -1.18 -16.36
C THR A 890 42.07 -1.35 -15.10
N GLY A 891 42.43 -2.30 -14.23
CA GLY A 891 41.67 -2.53 -13.01
C GLY A 891 42.30 -3.52 -12.03
N TYR A 892 41.62 -3.67 -10.89
CA TYR A 892 41.97 -4.61 -9.84
C TYR A 892 40.75 -5.43 -9.40
N ASP A 893 40.99 -6.67 -8.98
CA ASP A 893 40.00 -7.60 -8.47
C ASP A 893 40.41 -8.08 -7.08
N VAL A 894 39.54 -7.86 -6.09
CA VAL A 894 39.79 -8.11 -4.67
C VAL A 894 39.02 -9.35 -4.23
N TYR A 895 39.71 -10.33 -3.66
CA TYR A 895 39.16 -11.62 -3.26
C TYR A 895 39.16 -11.76 -1.73
N ASN A 896 38.08 -12.32 -1.17
CA ASN A 896 37.99 -12.78 0.21
C ASN A 896 38.12 -14.31 0.21
N GLY A 897 39.25 -14.82 0.72
CA GLY A 897 39.67 -16.20 0.48
C GLY A 897 39.83 -16.47 -1.02
N GLY A 898 39.01 -17.36 -1.57
CA GLY A 898 38.96 -17.66 -3.01
C GLY A 898 37.85 -16.92 -3.79
N SER A 899 36.92 -16.25 -3.11
CA SER A 899 35.74 -15.62 -3.74
C SER A 899 36.00 -14.17 -4.06
N LEU A 900 35.56 -13.69 -5.23
CA LEU A 900 35.62 -12.26 -5.58
C LEU A 900 34.71 -11.47 -4.63
N ALA A 901 35.25 -10.45 -3.97
CA ALA A 901 34.56 -9.60 -3.01
C ALA A 901 34.31 -8.17 -3.53
N GLY A 902 35.06 -7.74 -4.55
CA GLY A 902 34.85 -6.46 -5.23
C GLY A 902 35.92 -6.19 -6.30
N SER A 903 35.70 -5.16 -7.12
CA SER A 903 36.59 -4.80 -8.24
C SER A 903 36.70 -3.27 -8.37
N THR A 904 37.79 -2.78 -8.95
CA THR A 904 38.00 -1.34 -9.21
C THR A 904 38.47 -1.08 -10.64
N GLY A 905 38.01 0.03 -11.23
CA GLY A 905 38.50 0.55 -12.51
C GLY A 905 39.82 1.32 -12.39
N GLY A 906 40.83 0.69 -11.78
CA GLY A 906 42.18 1.22 -11.62
C GLY A 906 42.48 1.91 -10.29
N ALA A 907 41.46 2.19 -9.46
CA ALA A 907 41.66 2.70 -8.10
C ALA A 907 42.34 1.64 -7.21
N THR A 908 43.33 2.03 -6.40
CA THR A 908 44.12 1.12 -5.56
C THR A 908 43.62 0.99 -4.11
N SER A 909 42.32 1.20 -3.91
CA SER A 909 41.62 0.99 -2.64
C SER A 909 40.15 0.63 -2.87
N ILE A 910 39.56 -0.09 -1.91
CA ILE A 910 38.13 -0.45 -1.89
C ILE A 910 37.68 -0.69 -0.44
N THR A 911 36.38 -0.53 -0.16
CA THR A 911 35.77 -1.01 1.09
C THR A 911 34.87 -2.20 0.80
N ILE A 912 35.12 -3.33 1.45
CA ILE A 912 34.28 -4.52 1.39
C ILE A 912 33.30 -4.48 2.56
N GLY A 913 32.00 -4.33 2.27
CA GLY A 913 30.91 -4.41 3.26
C GLY A 913 30.31 -5.81 3.36
N GLY A 914 29.24 -5.96 4.15
CA GLY A 914 28.51 -7.22 4.30
C GLY A 914 29.28 -8.29 5.09
N LEU A 915 30.26 -7.88 5.90
CA LEU A 915 31.05 -8.77 6.75
C LEU A 915 30.32 -8.99 8.10
N SER A 916 30.58 -10.12 8.75
CA SER A 916 30.11 -10.40 10.11
C SER A 916 30.99 -9.73 11.17
N ALA A 917 30.44 -9.38 12.32
CA ALA A 917 31.18 -8.80 13.45
C ALA A 917 32.18 -9.80 14.08
N ASN A 918 33.26 -9.27 14.70
CA ASN A 918 34.33 -10.02 15.34
C ASN A 918 34.91 -11.20 14.52
N THR A 919 34.87 -11.10 13.19
CA THR A 919 35.15 -12.21 12.26
C THR A 919 36.37 -11.88 11.40
N ALA A 920 37.31 -12.82 11.31
CA ALA A 920 38.55 -12.68 10.55
C ALA A 920 38.35 -13.04 9.08
N TYR A 921 38.51 -12.06 8.19
CA TYR A 921 38.46 -12.21 6.74
C TYR A 921 39.85 -12.01 6.13
N THR A 922 40.19 -12.78 5.09
CA THR A 922 41.55 -12.79 4.51
C THR A 922 41.49 -12.40 3.05
N PHE A 923 42.01 -11.22 2.74
CA PHE A 923 41.89 -10.59 1.43
C PHE A 923 43.17 -10.70 0.60
N THR A 924 43.03 -10.85 -0.72
CA THR A 924 44.10 -10.71 -1.72
C THR A 924 43.62 -9.88 -2.91
N VAL A 925 44.53 -9.28 -3.68
CA VAL A 925 44.20 -8.48 -4.86
C VAL A 925 44.99 -8.96 -6.09
N LYS A 926 44.37 -8.92 -7.27
CA LYS A 926 45.01 -9.09 -8.58
C LYS A 926 44.80 -7.85 -9.44
N ALA A 927 45.68 -7.63 -10.40
CA ALA A 927 45.57 -6.60 -11.44
C ALA A 927 45.21 -7.22 -12.79
N LYS A 928 44.61 -6.42 -13.68
CA LYS A 928 44.29 -6.77 -15.07
C LYS A 928 44.61 -5.63 -16.04
N ASP A 929 44.98 -5.97 -17.26
CA ASP A 929 45.34 -5.04 -18.34
C ASP A 929 44.16 -4.79 -19.32
N ALA A 930 44.45 -4.21 -20.50
CA ALA A 930 43.46 -4.02 -21.56
C ALA A 930 43.16 -5.29 -22.40
N ALA A 931 44.01 -6.31 -22.32
CA ALA A 931 43.84 -7.60 -22.98
C ALA A 931 43.14 -8.65 -22.09
N ASN A 932 42.90 -8.33 -20.82
CA ASN A 932 42.45 -9.20 -19.72
C ASN A 932 43.46 -10.27 -19.29
N ASN A 933 44.77 -10.03 -19.48
CA ASN A 933 45.80 -10.79 -18.78
C ASN A 933 45.75 -10.41 -17.29
N VAL A 934 45.82 -11.42 -16.39
CA VAL A 934 45.61 -11.24 -14.94
C VAL A 934 46.87 -11.58 -14.17
N SER A 935 47.24 -10.71 -13.23
CA SER A 935 48.44 -10.87 -12.39
C SER A 935 48.35 -12.09 -11.45
N ALA A 936 49.51 -12.50 -10.93
CA ALA A 936 49.54 -13.25 -9.67
C ALA A 936 48.90 -12.41 -8.54
N ALA A 937 48.38 -13.09 -7.51
CA ALA A 937 47.77 -12.41 -6.36
C ALA A 937 48.81 -11.72 -5.48
N SER A 938 48.40 -10.65 -4.82
CA SER A 938 49.15 -10.01 -3.73
C SER A 938 49.41 -10.98 -2.57
N SER A 939 50.32 -10.60 -1.68
CA SER A 939 50.30 -11.13 -0.32
C SER A 939 48.93 -10.89 0.32
N ALA A 940 48.48 -11.82 1.17
CA ALA A 940 47.19 -11.74 1.83
C ALA A 940 47.24 -10.84 3.07
N VAL A 941 46.15 -10.10 3.33
CA VAL A 941 45.94 -9.37 4.59
C VAL A 941 44.73 -9.95 5.32
N THR A 942 44.86 -10.23 6.62
CA THR A 942 43.73 -10.67 7.44
C THR A 942 43.20 -9.51 8.27
N VAL A 943 41.89 -9.28 8.22
CA VAL A 943 41.17 -8.22 8.91
C VAL A 943 40.07 -8.84 9.77
N THR A 944 40.19 -8.70 11.09
CA THR A 944 39.11 -9.04 12.01
C THR A 944 38.24 -7.81 12.23
N THR A 945 36.99 -7.86 11.78
CA THR A 945 35.96 -6.84 12.06
C THR A 945 35.79 -6.62 13.57
N ASP A 946 35.25 -5.46 13.95
CA ASP A 946 35.03 -5.14 15.37
C ASP A 946 33.86 -5.92 15.98
N PRO A 947 33.85 -6.14 17.31
CA PRO A 947 32.71 -6.74 18.00
C PRO A 947 31.53 -5.77 18.11
N SER A 948 30.32 -6.30 18.13
CA SER A 948 29.11 -5.55 18.46
C SER A 948 29.01 -5.28 19.97
N GLY A 949 28.76 -4.02 20.34
CA GLY A 949 28.24 -3.68 21.66
C GLY A 949 26.73 -3.97 21.74
N GLY A 950 26.17 -4.08 22.94
CA GLY A 950 24.73 -4.36 23.09
C GLY A 950 24.17 -4.09 24.49
N GLY A 951 22.85 -3.94 24.56
CA GLY A 951 22.09 -3.78 25.80
C GLY A 951 20.60 -3.50 25.59
N GLY A 952 19.75 -4.48 25.92
CA GLY A 952 18.33 -4.32 26.33
C GLY A 952 17.32 -3.74 25.33
N GLU A 953 16.53 -4.61 24.69
CA GLU A 953 15.27 -4.31 23.97
C GLU A 953 14.06 -4.27 24.93
N PRO A 954 13.23 -3.21 24.93
CA PRO A 954 11.86 -3.23 25.45
C PRO A 954 10.81 -2.93 24.37
N SER A 955 9.57 -3.42 24.56
CA SER A 955 8.44 -3.06 23.70
C SER A 955 8.12 -1.56 23.77
N GLU A 956 7.42 -1.08 22.73
CA GLU A 956 6.71 0.21 22.62
C GLU A 956 7.12 1.28 23.65
N THR A 957 7.99 2.19 23.22
CA THR A 957 8.35 3.41 23.95
C THR A 957 7.75 4.64 23.27
N GLY A 958 7.70 5.76 23.96
CA GLY A 958 7.26 7.05 23.38
C GLY A 958 6.03 7.67 24.03
N THR A 959 5.21 6.92 24.79
CA THR A 959 3.84 7.33 25.12
C THR A 959 3.42 7.02 26.57
N ILE A 960 2.43 7.77 27.07
CA ILE A 960 1.60 7.45 28.24
C ILE A 960 0.13 7.80 27.96
N VAL A 961 -0.83 7.22 28.71
CA VAL A 961 -2.27 7.49 28.50
C VAL A 961 -2.82 8.47 29.52
N ARG A 962 -3.46 9.55 29.04
CA ARG A 962 -4.30 10.49 29.81
C ARG A 962 -5.76 10.11 29.66
N GLU A 963 -6.37 9.66 30.75
CA GLU A 963 -7.81 9.43 30.91
C GLU A 963 -8.43 10.66 31.59
N TYR A 964 -9.58 11.13 31.10
CA TYR A 964 -10.27 12.30 31.65
C TYR A 964 -11.76 12.06 31.91
N TRP A 965 -12.28 12.68 32.95
CA TRP A 965 -13.68 12.70 33.35
C TRP A 965 -14.15 14.16 33.43
N THR A 966 -15.13 14.56 32.62
CA THR A 966 -15.67 15.95 32.61
C THR A 966 -16.90 16.06 33.50
N GLY A 967 -17.21 17.28 33.97
CA GLY A 967 -18.37 17.53 34.83
C GLY A 967 -18.17 17.04 36.27
N ILE A 968 -16.91 16.81 36.69
CA ILE A 968 -16.56 16.39 38.04
C ILE A 968 -16.37 17.62 38.91
N SER A 969 -17.22 17.80 39.91
CA SER A 969 -17.11 18.86 40.92
C SER A 969 -16.42 18.37 42.19
N GLY A 970 -15.54 19.19 42.77
CA GLY A 970 -14.93 18.96 44.08
C GLY A 970 -13.41 19.14 44.05
N PRO A 971 -12.82 20.03 44.88
CA PRO A 971 -11.47 20.58 44.69
C PRO A 971 -10.31 19.65 45.12
N THR A 972 -10.46 18.34 44.96
CA THR A 972 -9.42 17.35 45.31
C THR A 972 -9.42 16.18 44.34
N VAL A 973 -8.24 15.58 44.13
CA VAL A 973 -8.08 14.36 43.30
C VAL A 973 -8.92 13.16 43.78
N ALA A 974 -9.43 13.17 45.01
CA ALA A 974 -10.34 12.15 45.53
C ALA A 974 -11.77 12.21 44.93
N SER A 975 -12.11 13.27 44.19
CA SER A 975 -13.36 13.37 43.42
C SER A 975 -13.31 12.66 42.07
N ILE A 976 -12.11 12.34 41.56
CA ILE A 976 -11.93 11.71 40.25
C ILE A 976 -12.44 10.26 40.33
N PRO A 977 -13.45 9.86 39.53
CA PRO A 977 -14.11 8.57 39.70
C PRO A 977 -13.34 7.43 38.98
N LEU A 978 -12.12 7.15 39.46
CA LEU A 978 -11.12 6.24 38.87
C LEU A 978 -11.57 4.77 38.66
N GLY A 979 -12.73 4.39 39.19
CA GLY A 979 -13.40 3.09 39.00
C GLY A 979 -14.59 3.12 38.03
N THR A 980 -14.80 4.23 37.32
CA THR A 980 -15.76 4.35 36.20
C THR A 980 -15.00 4.62 34.91
N ALA A 981 -15.59 4.29 33.75
CA ALA A 981 -15.02 4.66 32.47
C ALA A 981 -14.78 6.18 32.37
N PRO A 982 -13.66 6.64 31.79
CA PRO A 982 -13.44 8.06 31.53
C PRO A 982 -14.42 8.58 30.47
N THR A 983 -14.69 9.89 30.49
CA THR A 983 -15.39 10.59 29.39
C THR A 983 -14.62 10.46 28.08
N GLY A 984 -13.30 10.35 28.15
CA GLY A 984 -12.46 10.00 27.02
C GLY A 984 -11.00 9.80 27.41
N THR A 985 -10.20 9.42 26.42
CA THR A 985 -8.76 9.21 26.57
C THR A 985 -7.98 10.03 25.54
N SER A 986 -6.68 10.15 25.78
CA SER A 986 -5.73 10.84 24.91
C SER A 986 -4.34 10.26 25.17
N VAL A 987 -3.55 10.04 24.11
CA VAL A 987 -2.16 9.59 24.22
C VAL A 987 -1.26 10.83 24.32
N LEU A 988 -0.29 10.81 25.23
CA LEU A 988 0.69 11.88 25.39
C LEU A 988 2.09 11.36 25.09
N THR A 989 2.84 12.10 24.27
CA THR A 989 4.22 11.81 23.86
C THR A 989 5.29 12.51 24.71
N SER A 990 4.85 13.17 25.78
CA SER A 990 5.66 13.66 26.89
C SER A 990 4.78 13.65 28.14
N PHE A 991 5.35 13.82 29.32
CA PHE A 991 4.60 13.79 30.57
C PHE A 991 3.96 15.14 30.89
N GLU A 992 3.21 15.67 29.92
CA GLU A 992 2.58 16.98 29.95
C GLU A 992 1.22 16.93 29.22
N ALA A 993 0.18 17.42 29.87
CA ALA A 993 -1.17 17.48 29.32
C ALA A 993 -1.38 18.76 28.50
N PRO A 994 -2.39 18.81 27.61
CA PRO A 994 -2.81 20.06 26.96
C PRO A 994 -3.21 21.10 28.01
N SER A 995 -2.76 22.34 27.85
CA SER A 995 -3.18 23.48 28.68
C SER A 995 -4.49 24.11 28.18
N ASN A 996 -5.25 24.73 29.08
CA ASN A 996 -6.54 25.38 28.84
C ASN A 996 -7.54 24.43 28.14
N TRP A 997 -7.58 23.17 28.58
CA TRP A 997 -8.42 22.12 28.03
C TRP A 997 -9.87 22.16 28.55
N GLY A 998 -10.13 22.77 29.72
CA GLY A 998 -11.49 23.08 30.18
C GLY A 998 -11.69 23.13 31.70
N ASP A 999 -12.90 23.50 32.13
CA ASP A 999 -13.28 23.57 33.56
C ASP A 999 -13.89 22.25 34.08
N HIS A 1000 -13.97 22.12 35.41
CA HIS A 1000 -14.71 21.06 36.13
C HIS A 1000 -14.39 19.62 35.65
N TYR A 1001 -13.11 19.27 35.53
CA TYR A 1001 -12.69 17.93 35.09
C TYR A 1001 -11.70 17.28 36.06
N GLY A 1002 -11.57 15.95 35.97
CA GLY A 1002 -10.52 15.16 36.60
C GLY A 1002 -9.73 14.35 35.57
N THR A 1003 -8.44 14.17 35.78
CA THR A 1003 -7.55 13.36 34.93
C THR A 1003 -6.71 12.36 35.72
N ARG A 1004 -6.49 11.19 35.13
CA ARG A 1004 -5.40 10.27 35.47
C ARG A 1004 -4.48 10.16 34.27
N ILE A 1005 -3.18 10.39 34.43
CA ILE A 1005 -2.19 9.99 33.40
C ILE A 1005 -1.37 8.84 33.97
N ARG A 1006 -1.21 7.76 33.21
CA ARG A 1006 -0.48 6.56 33.65
C ARG A 1006 0.33 5.89 32.53
N GLY A 1007 1.37 5.18 32.94
CA GLY A 1007 2.30 4.44 32.08
C GLY A 1007 3.52 3.99 32.87
N TYR A 1008 4.66 3.87 32.19
CA TYR A 1008 5.96 3.62 32.81
C TYR A 1008 6.94 4.74 32.45
N ILE A 1009 7.79 5.11 33.42
CA ILE A 1009 9.06 5.77 33.13
C ILE A 1009 10.10 4.70 32.83
N VAL A 1010 10.87 4.91 31.75
CA VAL A 1010 12.00 4.08 31.32
C VAL A 1010 13.22 4.99 31.25
N PRO A 1011 14.02 5.13 32.31
CA PRO A 1011 15.12 6.06 32.32
C PRO A 1011 16.25 5.55 31.41
N THR A 1012 16.79 6.44 30.60
CA THR A 1012 17.90 6.13 29.68
C THR A 1012 19.28 6.04 30.36
N VAL A 1013 19.41 6.44 31.64
CA VAL A 1013 20.69 6.48 32.38
C VAL A 1013 20.51 5.94 33.80
N THR A 1014 21.38 5.03 34.25
CA THR A 1014 21.40 4.57 35.65
C THR A 1014 21.92 5.68 36.55
N GLY A 1015 21.17 6.07 37.58
CA GLY A 1015 21.64 7.03 38.56
C GLY A 1015 20.55 7.61 39.46
N THR A 1016 20.86 8.74 40.08
CA THR A 1016 19.94 9.46 40.96
C THR A 1016 19.17 10.53 40.18
N TYR A 1017 17.85 10.39 40.19
CA TYR A 1017 16.88 11.33 39.65
C TYR A 1017 16.24 12.15 40.77
N GLN A 1018 15.67 13.31 40.40
CA GLN A 1018 14.69 14.02 41.22
C GLN A 1018 13.52 14.40 40.34
N PHE A 1019 12.28 14.19 40.79
CA PHE A 1019 11.07 14.57 40.09
C PHE A 1019 10.50 15.89 40.62
N ALA A 1020 9.73 16.57 39.78
CA ALA A 1020 8.88 17.70 40.12
C ALA A 1020 7.56 17.57 39.36
N ILE A 1021 6.49 18.14 39.90
CA ILE A 1021 5.28 18.40 39.14
C ILE A 1021 4.95 19.88 39.12
N ALA A 1022 4.28 20.30 38.05
CA ALA A 1022 3.63 21.59 37.91
C ALA A 1022 2.21 21.30 37.41
N GLY A 1023 1.23 22.08 37.84
CA GLY A 1023 -0.16 21.85 37.47
C GLY A 1023 -1.08 22.85 38.16
N ASP A 1024 -2.27 23.01 37.60
CA ASP A 1024 -3.29 23.85 38.24
C ASP A 1024 -4.04 23.08 39.34
N ASN A 1025 -4.83 23.81 40.14
CA ASN A 1025 -5.73 23.32 41.19
C ASN A 1025 -5.13 22.25 42.14
N ASN A 1026 -5.30 20.95 41.88
CA ASN A 1026 -4.93 19.87 42.80
C ASN A 1026 -4.32 18.67 42.07
N THR A 1027 -3.07 18.29 42.41
CA THR A 1027 -2.30 17.26 41.70
C THR A 1027 -1.51 16.35 42.64
N GLN A 1028 -1.36 15.07 42.27
CA GLN A 1028 -0.54 14.09 43.01
C GLN A 1028 0.19 13.13 42.07
N LEU A 1029 1.52 13.08 42.16
CA LEU A 1029 2.39 12.16 41.41
C LEU A 1029 2.77 10.94 42.26
N TRP A 1030 2.60 9.76 41.68
CA TRP A 1030 2.90 8.47 42.26
C TRP A 1030 3.90 7.72 41.38
N LEU A 1031 4.95 7.17 41.98
CA LEU A 1031 5.97 6.37 41.30
C LEU A 1031 6.18 5.05 42.05
N SER A 1032 6.32 3.97 41.31
CA SER A 1032 6.62 2.63 41.81
C SER A 1032 8.13 2.35 41.86
N THR A 1033 8.51 1.36 42.67
CA THR A 1033 9.88 0.80 42.72
C THR A 1033 10.21 -0.10 41.53
N ASP A 1034 9.20 -0.47 40.75
CA ASP A 1034 9.24 -1.42 39.64
C ASP A 1034 8.06 -1.17 38.67
N ASP A 1035 7.83 -2.08 37.73
CA ASP A 1035 6.71 -2.04 36.78
C ASP A 1035 5.35 -2.37 37.41
N SER A 1036 5.27 -2.75 38.69
CA SER A 1036 3.97 -3.03 39.32
C SER A 1036 3.29 -1.75 39.81
N PRO A 1037 2.03 -1.47 39.41
CA PRO A 1037 1.24 -0.39 40.02
C PRO A 1037 0.90 -0.63 41.49
N ALA A 1038 1.11 -1.85 42.01
CA ALA A 1038 0.91 -2.18 43.42
C ALA A 1038 1.98 -1.58 44.36
N ASN A 1039 3.18 -1.30 43.84
CA ASN A 1039 4.32 -0.80 44.64
C ASN A 1039 4.49 0.73 44.56
N LYS A 1040 3.48 1.45 44.04
CA LYS A 1040 3.51 2.91 43.89
C LYS A 1040 3.41 3.67 45.22
N SER A 1041 4.17 4.74 45.34
CA SER A 1041 4.15 5.68 46.46
C SER A 1041 4.06 7.12 45.95
N LYS A 1042 3.41 8.01 46.72
CA LYS A 1042 3.28 9.43 46.34
C LYS A 1042 4.63 10.14 46.51
N ILE A 1043 5.17 10.68 45.43
CA ILE A 1043 6.49 11.33 45.38
C ILE A 1043 6.43 12.85 45.16
N GLY A 1044 5.25 13.41 44.85
CA GLY A 1044 5.02 14.85 44.79
C GLY A 1044 3.53 15.21 44.82
N GLU A 1045 3.19 16.40 45.29
CA GLU A 1045 1.84 16.96 45.23
C GLU A 1045 1.83 18.49 45.11
N VAL A 1046 0.86 19.03 44.37
CA VAL A 1046 0.45 20.44 44.48
C VAL A 1046 -0.99 20.50 44.95
N VAL A 1047 -1.29 21.42 45.86
CA VAL A 1047 -2.57 21.54 46.58
C VAL A 1047 -3.28 22.87 46.33
N ASP A 1048 -2.74 23.64 45.40
CA ASP A 1048 -3.14 24.92 44.83
C ASP A 1048 -2.43 25.02 43.45
N TRP A 1049 -2.70 26.03 42.63
CA TRP A 1049 -2.09 26.15 41.30
C TRP A 1049 -0.58 26.44 41.31
N THR A 1050 0.13 26.03 40.25
CA THR A 1050 1.45 26.56 39.83
C THR A 1050 1.30 27.31 38.49
N ASN A 1051 2.29 28.08 38.06
CA ASN A 1051 2.37 28.42 36.62
C ASN A 1051 2.83 27.17 35.82
N GLU A 1052 2.66 27.17 34.50
CA GLU A 1052 3.21 26.13 33.61
C GLU A 1052 4.69 25.88 33.90
N ARG A 1053 5.06 24.61 34.13
CA ARG A 1053 6.44 24.16 34.40
C ARG A 1053 7.14 24.88 35.60
N GLU A 1054 6.40 25.47 36.54
CA GLU A 1054 6.94 26.18 37.72
C GLU A 1054 7.36 25.24 38.87
N TRP A 1055 8.39 24.42 38.63
CA TRP A 1055 8.83 23.31 39.48
C TRP A 1055 9.20 23.63 40.95
N ASN A 1056 9.20 24.89 41.39
CA ASN A 1056 9.76 25.33 42.68
C ASN A 1056 8.87 26.27 43.53
N ARG A 1057 7.62 26.54 43.13
CA ARG A 1057 6.62 27.27 43.92
C ARG A 1057 6.45 26.80 45.38
N THR A 1058 6.27 25.49 45.58
CA THR A 1058 6.19 24.82 46.89
C THR A 1058 7.25 23.72 47.01
N SER A 1059 7.52 23.24 48.23
CA SER A 1059 8.40 22.09 48.46
C SER A 1059 7.70 20.74 48.27
N SER A 1060 6.36 20.69 48.26
CA SER A 1060 5.59 19.43 48.16
C SER A 1060 5.60 18.83 46.76
N GLN A 1061 5.80 19.65 45.73
CA GLN A 1061 5.76 19.21 44.34
C GLN A 1061 7.03 18.48 43.88
N GLN A 1062 8.14 18.59 44.63
CA GLN A 1062 9.42 17.94 44.30
C GLN A 1062 9.62 16.68 45.13
N SER A 1063 10.10 15.61 44.49
CA SER A 1063 10.51 14.40 45.19
C SER A 1063 11.83 14.60 45.92
N GLY A 1064 12.15 13.66 46.82
CA GLY A 1064 13.54 13.41 47.21
C GLY A 1064 14.35 12.78 46.06
N SER A 1065 15.63 12.50 46.33
CA SER A 1065 16.48 11.74 45.42
C SER A 1065 15.99 10.29 45.26
N ILE A 1066 15.68 9.87 44.03
CA ILE A 1066 15.24 8.51 43.69
C ILE A 1066 16.30 7.86 42.81
N ALA A 1067 16.80 6.67 43.18
CA ALA A 1067 17.74 5.92 42.36
C ALA A 1067 17.00 5.03 41.36
N LEU A 1068 17.29 5.17 40.07
CA LEU A 1068 16.69 4.39 38.99
C LEU A 1068 17.77 3.72 38.12
N THR A 1069 17.43 2.56 37.54
CA THR A 1069 18.29 1.76 36.65
C THR A 1069 17.95 2.02 35.19
N ALA A 1070 18.95 2.21 34.33
CA ALA A 1070 18.73 2.35 32.89
C ALA A 1070 17.90 1.19 32.32
N ASN A 1071 16.94 1.51 31.46
CA ASN A 1071 16.05 0.60 30.75
C ASN A 1071 15.15 -0.27 31.66
N GLN A 1072 15.08 -0.01 32.97
CA GLN A 1072 14.08 -0.61 33.86
C GLN A 1072 12.78 0.18 33.80
N ARG A 1073 11.62 -0.49 33.64
CA ARG A 1073 10.30 0.15 33.75
C ARG A 1073 9.97 0.46 35.21
N TYR A 1074 9.43 1.65 35.44
CA TYR A 1074 8.88 2.10 36.72
C TYR A 1074 7.46 2.62 36.49
N TYR A 1075 6.45 1.94 37.06
CA TYR A 1075 5.07 2.40 36.91
C TYR A 1075 4.89 3.80 37.51
N VAL A 1076 4.21 4.66 36.77
CA VAL A 1076 3.94 6.05 37.17
C VAL A 1076 2.48 6.41 36.94
N GLU A 1077 1.93 7.20 37.86
CA GLU A 1077 0.58 7.75 37.78
C GLU A 1077 0.57 9.18 38.30
N ILE A 1078 -0.08 10.09 37.58
CA ILE A 1078 -0.48 11.38 38.14
C ILE A 1078 -2.00 11.45 38.19
N LEU A 1079 -2.52 12.01 39.28
CA LEU A 1079 -3.90 12.45 39.39
C LEU A 1079 -3.92 13.98 39.38
N HIS A 1080 -4.86 14.57 38.66
CA HIS A 1080 -5.07 16.02 38.60
C HIS A 1080 -6.55 16.33 38.56
N LYS A 1081 -6.98 17.33 39.33
CA LYS A 1081 -8.36 17.78 39.41
C LYS A 1081 -8.43 19.29 39.19
N GLU A 1082 -9.23 19.69 38.21
CA GLU A 1082 -9.48 21.08 37.83
C GLU A 1082 -10.91 21.48 38.20
N GLU A 1083 -11.11 22.62 38.86
CA GLU A 1083 -12.43 23.20 39.11
C GLU A 1083 -12.78 24.27 38.06
N SER A 1084 -11.94 25.29 37.89
CA SER A 1084 -12.15 26.37 36.92
C SER A 1084 -10.94 27.30 36.78
N GLY A 1085 -10.59 27.72 35.57
CA GLY A 1085 -9.54 28.72 35.36
C GLY A 1085 -8.83 28.57 34.01
N GLY A 1086 -7.51 28.48 34.07
CA GLY A 1086 -6.68 28.01 32.97
C GLY A 1086 -5.85 26.83 33.46
N ASP A 1087 -6.12 25.65 32.94
CA ASP A 1087 -5.53 24.39 33.40
C ASP A 1087 -4.21 24.06 32.69
N HIS A 1088 -3.34 23.32 33.38
CA HIS A 1088 -2.15 22.67 32.81
C HIS A 1088 -1.70 21.54 33.74
N LEU A 1089 -0.86 20.63 33.23
CA LEU A 1089 -0.27 19.57 34.05
C LEU A 1089 1.03 19.07 33.41
N ALA A 1090 2.14 19.06 34.15
CA ALA A 1090 3.43 18.61 33.67
C ALA A 1090 4.23 17.88 34.77
N VAL A 1091 4.99 16.85 34.38
CA VAL A 1091 5.99 16.18 35.24
C VAL A 1091 7.37 16.46 34.69
N GLY A 1092 8.19 17.09 35.53
CA GLY A 1092 9.58 17.38 35.27
C GLY A 1092 10.51 16.45 36.04
N TRP A 1093 11.74 16.29 35.55
CA TRP A 1093 12.79 15.57 36.25
C TRP A 1093 14.17 16.18 36.06
N LYS A 1094 15.06 15.93 37.02
CA LYS A 1094 16.51 16.08 36.88
C LYS A 1094 17.08 14.70 36.59
N VAL A 1095 17.65 14.54 35.40
CA VAL A 1095 18.45 13.36 35.05
C VAL A 1095 19.79 13.36 35.83
N PRO A 1096 20.46 12.21 35.99
CA PRO A 1096 21.75 12.13 36.69
C PRO A 1096 22.78 13.12 36.13
N GLY A 1097 23.22 14.07 36.95
CA GLY A 1097 24.16 15.13 36.57
C GLY A 1097 23.52 16.45 36.13
N SER A 1098 22.19 16.52 35.93
CA SER A 1098 21.49 17.77 35.68
C SER A 1098 21.24 18.56 36.98
N SER A 1099 21.33 19.89 36.90
CA SER A 1099 20.90 20.82 37.95
C SER A 1099 19.48 21.36 37.75
N SER A 1100 18.92 21.26 36.53
CA SER A 1100 17.61 21.80 36.14
C SER A 1100 16.60 20.70 35.83
N PHE A 1101 15.33 20.95 36.15
CA PHE A 1101 14.22 20.09 35.74
C PHE A 1101 13.87 20.34 34.26
N SER A 1102 13.66 19.27 33.49
CA SER A 1102 13.02 19.28 32.18
C SER A 1102 11.77 18.39 32.22
N VAL A 1103 10.76 18.64 31.38
CA VAL A 1103 9.64 17.70 31.20
C VAL A 1103 10.18 16.32 30.80
N ILE A 1104 9.54 15.25 31.25
CA ILE A 1104 9.90 13.89 30.83
C ILE A 1104 9.37 13.65 29.41
N ASP A 1105 10.27 13.47 28.45
CA ASP A 1105 9.97 13.20 27.05
C ASP A 1105 9.58 11.73 26.80
N GLY A 1106 8.96 11.46 25.64
CA GLY A 1106 8.56 10.13 25.21
C GLY A 1106 9.70 9.11 25.15
N ALA A 1107 10.94 9.55 24.90
CA ALA A 1107 12.11 8.65 24.88
C ALA A 1107 12.43 8.05 26.26
N ASN A 1108 11.82 8.57 27.33
CA ASN A 1108 11.90 8.02 28.68
C ASN A 1108 10.53 7.53 29.21
N LEU A 1109 9.56 7.26 28.33
CA LEU A 1109 8.20 6.81 28.64
C LEU A 1109 7.81 5.53 27.87
N ALA A 1110 6.87 4.76 28.42
CA ALA A 1110 6.21 3.62 27.76
C ALA A 1110 4.73 3.50 28.20
N PRO A 1111 3.83 3.00 27.34
CA PRO A 1111 2.40 2.93 27.62
C PRO A 1111 2.09 1.93 28.74
N TYR A 1112 0.95 2.14 29.41
CA TYR A 1112 0.50 1.41 30.61
C TYR A 1112 0.15 -0.07 30.35
#